data_AF-A0A917CKY7-F1
#
_entry.id   AF-A0A917CKY7-F1
#
_cell.length_a   1.000
_cell.length_b   1.000
_cell.length_c   1.000
_cell.angle_alpha   90.00
_cell.angle_beta   90.00
_cell.angle_gamma   90.00
#
_symmetry.space_group_name_H-M   'P 1'
#
loop_
_entity.id
_entity.type
_entity.pdbx_description
1 polymer ?
#
loop_
_entity_poly.entity_id
_entity_poly.type
_entity_poly.pdbx_seq_one_letter_code
_entity_poly.pdbx_strand_id
1 'polypeptide(L)'
;MKKSVLWVITEWRAILHSPKAFIPLLGILFIPVLYSGTYLWAFWDPYAHLENLPVAVVNEDAPVTYEGKTYEIGNDLVEELQKDRKFDWHFVSREEADRGFRNNAYYFEILIPRDFSRNATTLTANQPTPLQLTIQLNEGLNFSVARISQTGVEKIRQQLAQNLTEQYTEAVFADLMDLRSGLQEASDGSAELHNGLKEAASGTDKIVSSVKNGAPSVQQLDRGAAKLSRASGQLSSGAAKLDEASAEIAGGLARLDEGYTAVQAGSGQLVQGLDGIVGGSEKLDGAIASFMKQHPDFNFKEDPSWVQISAIIGQVSEGMVKIQDSMKDLDAGIKEIGTKQQQLAQGAQQFNGKLNEFSAGAAQLDKGISSVAEGTHRLSRSWNDLEGGLQRLAAGERDLVTGSGELSNALAEGAGKLENIHASQPLYEMMANPLRLREESLNPLPNYGTGMAPFFVSVSLFVGALLISTIFPMRDTYGIPPSGRMWFLSKFGVLAFISLGQSLLLSAVLIFVIGLEPIRIADFAWFSFFSSLVFMSIVQLFVTAADNVGRFICIILLVMQLTATSGTFPVELIPEALQGLHAFLPISYTVEGFRSILTTGDYVSLIDDSLVLLLFWIACIALTILLLSLMHRHRTVRAKSE
;
A
#
# COMPACT_ATOMS: atom_id res chain seq x y z
N MET A 1 75.11 42.48 -49.70
CA MET A 1 73.97 42.77 -48.79
C MET A 1 73.23 44.08 -49.11
N LYS A 2 73.88 45.26 -49.18
CA LYS A 2 73.16 46.55 -49.40
C LYS A 2 72.23 46.55 -50.63
N LYS A 3 72.68 46.09 -51.80
CA LYS A 3 71.85 46.06 -53.04
C LYS A 3 70.62 45.14 -52.94
N SER A 4 70.73 44.01 -52.25
CA SER A 4 69.65 43.03 -52.12
C SER A 4 68.53 43.51 -51.21
N VAL A 5 68.88 44.19 -50.11
CA VAL A 5 67.90 44.77 -49.17
C VAL A 5 67.19 45.97 -49.80
N LEU A 6 67.93 46.83 -50.50
CA LEU A 6 67.35 47.95 -51.25
C LEU A 6 66.35 47.49 -52.32
N TRP A 7 66.56 46.32 -52.95
CA TRP A 7 65.65 45.76 -53.94
C TRP A 7 64.31 45.32 -53.33
N VAL A 8 64.33 44.63 -52.18
CA VAL A 8 63.09 44.25 -51.48
C VAL A 8 62.29 45.49 -51.07
N ILE A 9 62.97 46.52 -50.53
CA ILE A 9 62.32 47.77 -50.10
C ILE A 9 61.72 48.53 -51.28
N THR A 10 62.38 48.52 -52.46
CA THR A 10 61.88 49.21 -53.66
C THR A 10 60.65 48.51 -54.25
N GLU A 11 60.65 47.18 -54.29
CA GLU A 11 59.48 46.39 -54.68
C GLU A 11 58.27 46.70 -53.77
N TRP A 12 58.48 46.71 -52.45
CA TRP A 12 57.44 47.04 -51.46
C TRP A 12 56.94 48.48 -51.61
N ARG A 13 57.85 49.43 -51.81
CA ARG A 13 57.49 50.84 -52.03
C ARG A 13 56.65 51.03 -53.28
N ALA A 14 56.96 50.32 -54.37
CA ALA A 14 56.21 50.37 -55.62
C ALA A 14 54.76 49.86 -55.46
N ILE A 15 54.57 48.82 -54.63
CA ILE A 15 53.24 48.30 -54.30
C ILE A 15 52.47 49.30 -53.43
N LEU A 16 53.10 49.86 -52.40
CA LEU A 16 52.46 50.78 -51.44
C LEU A 16 52.13 52.16 -52.02
N HIS A 17 52.88 52.65 -53.01
CA HIS A 17 52.64 53.97 -53.63
C HIS A 17 51.71 53.93 -54.85
N SER A 18 51.31 52.73 -55.31
CA SER A 18 50.35 52.59 -56.41
C SER A 18 48.93 52.45 -55.85
N PRO A 19 48.06 53.47 -55.96
CA PRO A 19 46.69 53.39 -55.43
C PRO A 19 45.87 52.25 -56.05
N LYS A 20 46.19 51.86 -57.30
CA LYS A 20 45.56 50.74 -58.01
C LYS A 20 45.91 49.37 -57.43
N ALA A 21 47.04 49.25 -56.73
CA ALA A 21 47.47 48.00 -56.09
C ALA A 21 47.22 47.98 -54.57
N PHE A 22 47.35 49.15 -53.91
CA PHE A 22 47.22 49.26 -52.47
C PHE A 22 45.77 49.18 -51.96
N ILE A 23 44.82 49.87 -52.60
CA ILE A 23 43.41 49.90 -52.16
C ILE A 23 42.79 48.49 -52.18
N PRO A 24 42.92 47.68 -53.26
CA PRO A 24 42.34 46.34 -53.26
C PRO A 24 43.04 45.40 -52.27
N LEU A 25 44.33 45.59 -52.02
CA LEU A 25 45.11 44.81 -51.04
C LEU A 25 44.65 45.09 -49.60
N LEU A 26 44.27 46.34 -49.29
CA LEU A 26 43.63 46.68 -48.01
C LEU A 26 42.23 46.08 -47.90
N GLY A 27 41.45 46.09 -48.99
CA GLY A 27 40.12 45.48 -49.02
C GLY A 27 40.15 43.97 -48.74
N ILE A 28 41.15 43.24 -49.25
CA ILE A 28 41.24 41.79 -49.02
C ILE A 28 41.55 41.42 -47.56
N LEU A 29 42.16 42.31 -46.77
CA LEU A 29 42.36 42.05 -45.33
C LEU A 29 41.04 41.76 -44.62
N PHE A 30 39.93 42.33 -45.10
CA PHE A 30 38.60 42.12 -44.55
C PHE A 30 37.90 40.85 -45.07
N ILE A 31 38.42 40.16 -46.07
CA ILE A 31 37.74 38.99 -46.66
C ILE A 31 37.55 37.87 -45.63
N PRO A 32 38.58 37.48 -44.84
CA PRO A 32 38.37 36.46 -43.83
C PRO A 32 37.30 36.87 -42.80
N VAL A 33 37.29 38.15 -42.41
CA VAL A 33 36.27 38.72 -41.52
C VAL A 33 34.88 38.69 -42.16
N LEU A 34 34.77 39.07 -43.43
CA LEU A 34 33.49 39.06 -44.14
C LEU A 34 32.95 37.65 -44.26
N TYR A 35 33.79 36.64 -44.47
CA TYR A 35 33.31 35.26 -44.56
C TYR A 35 33.00 34.65 -43.19
N SER A 36 34.00 34.54 -42.32
CA SER A 36 33.83 33.90 -41.01
C SER A 36 33.01 34.76 -40.06
N GLY A 37 33.26 36.07 -40.04
CA GLY A 37 32.55 36.98 -39.15
C GLY A 37 31.07 37.12 -39.49
N THR A 38 30.68 37.27 -40.76
CA THR A 38 29.23 37.37 -41.08
C THR A 38 28.50 36.05 -40.86
N TYR A 39 29.12 34.91 -41.17
CA TYR A 39 28.52 33.61 -40.92
C TYR A 39 28.34 33.36 -39.43
N LEU A 40 29.42 33.51 -38.65
CA LEU A 40 29.37 33.29 -37.21
C LEU A 40 28.45 34.29 -36.52
N TRP A 41 28.35 35.54 -37.00
CA TRP A 41 27.39 36.51 -36.48
C TRP A 41 25.93 36.09 -36.78
N ALA A 42 25.64 35.67 -38.01
CA ALA A 42 24.29 35.26 -38.40
C ALA A 42 23.81 33.96 -37.70
N PHE A 43 24.75 33.05 -37.42
CA PHE A 43 24.47 31.75 -36.80
C PHE A 43 25.16 31.60 -35.44
N TRP A 44 25.34 32.69 -34.70
CA TRP A 44 26.06 32.63 -33.42
C TRP A 44 25.34 31.74 -32.41
N ASP A 45 24.04 31.96 -32.26
CA ASP A 45 23.16 31.13 -31.45
C ASP A 45 21.74 31.05 -32.05
N PRO A 46 21.52 30.21 -33.08
CA PRO A 46 20.21 30.04 -33.67
C PRO A 46 19.19 29.41 -32.69
N TYR A 47 19.64 28.83 -31.58
CA TYR A 47 18.78 28.21 -30.57
C TYR A 47 18.33 29.20 -29.49
N ALA A 48 18.98 30.36 -29.37
CA ALA A 48 18.53 31.45 -28.50
C ALA A 48 17.34 32.25 -29.09
N HIS A 49 16.93 31.94 -30.32
CA HIS A 49 15.91 32.67 -31.07
C HIS A 49 14.67 31.84 -31.43
N LEU A 50 14.44 30.75 -30.69
CA LEU A 50 13.30 29.85 -30.91
C LEU A 50 11.95 30.53 -30.65
N GLU A 51 11.93 31.62 -29.88
CA GLU A 51 10.78 32.49 -29.68
C GLU A 51 10.29 33.18 -30.95
N ASN A 52 11.04 33.10 -32.06
CA ASN A 52 10.61 33.58 -33.38
C ASN A 52 10.17 32.44 -34.31
N LEU A 53 10.16 31.20 -33.82
CA LEU A 53 9.78 30.02 -34.60
C LEU A 53 8.28 29.75 -34.41
N PRO A 54 7.43 29.97 -35.44
CA PRO A 54 5.98 29.83 -35.31
C PRO A 54 5.56 28.37 -35.21
N VAL A 55 4.78 28.07 -34.18
CA VAL A 55 4.28 26.74 -33.82
C VAL A 55 2.78 26.78 -33.66
N ALA A 56 2.06 25.90 -34.35
CA ALA A 56 0.62 25.77 -34.16
C ALA A 56 0.31 24.81 -33.00
N VAL A 57 -0.62 25.20 -32.13
CA VAL A 57 -1.19 24.33 -31.11
C VAL A 57 -2.70 24.26 -31.34
N VAL A 58 -3.20 23.05 -31.56
CA VAL A 58 -4.61 22.76 -31.76
C VAL A 58 -5.09 21.96 -30.56
N ASN A 59 -6.06 22.51 -29.82
CA ASN A 59 -6.70 21.80 -28.72
C ASN A 59 -8.13 21.40 -29.11
N GLU A 60 -8.35 20.10 -29.34
CA GLU A 60 -9.68 19.54 -29.55
C GLU A 60 -10.22 18.83 -28.30
N ASP A 61 -9.47 18.81 -27.19
CA ASP A 61 -9.80 18.08 -25.97
C ASP A 61 -11.16 18.50 -25.39
N ALA A 62 -11.86 17.54 -24.80
CA ALA A 62 -13.14 17.77 -24.14
C ALA A 62 -13.02 17.51 -22.63
N PRO A 63 -13.58 18.39 -21.78
CA PRO A 63 -13.57 18.18 -20.34
C PRO A 63 -14.29 16.88 -19.99
N VAL A 64 -13.77 16.17 -18.99
CA VAL A 64 -14.37 14.92 -18.48
C VAL A 64 -14.63 15.03 -16.99
N THR A 65 -15.79 14.56 -16.54
CA THR A 65 -16.10 14.44 -15.11
C THR A 65 -15.88 13.01 -14.66
N TYR A 66 -14.99 12.80 -13.69
CA TYR A 66 -14.67 11.50 -13.09
C TYR A 66 -14.63 11.65 -11.56
N GLU A 67 -15.34 10.76 -10.85
CA GLU A 67 -15.44 10.78 -9.37
C GLU A 67 -15.81 12.14 -8.76
N GLY A 68 -16.67 12.90 -9.45
CA GLY A 68 -17.15 14.22 -8.99
C GLY A 68 -16.16 15.37 -9.22
N LYS A 69 -14.98 15.12 -9.78
CA LYS A 69 -14.02 16.15 -10.24
C LYS A 69 -14.06 16.28 -11.77
N THR A 70 -13.92 17.50 -12.27
CA THR A 70 -13.80 17.76 -13.72
C THR A 70 -12.32 17.91 -14.06
N TYR A 71 -11.87 17.19 -15.08
CA TYR A 71 -10.50 17.18 -15.58
C TYR A 71 -10.45 17.82 -16.97
N GLU A 72 -9.57 18.79 -17.15
CA GLU A 72 -9.38 19.59 -18.38
C GLU A 72 -7.90 19.67 -18.79
N ILE A 73 -7.23 18.53 -18.84
CA ILE A 73 -5.78 18.40 -19.01
C ILE A 73 -5.30 19.04 -20.32
N GLY A 74 -6.09 18.99 -21.39
CA GLY A 74 -5.76 19.68 -22.64
C GLY A 74 -5.71 21.20 -22.48
N ASN A 75 -6.65 21.77 -21.71
CA ASN A 75 -6.65 23.21 -21.39
C ASN A 75 -5.48 23.57 -20.47
N ASP A 76 -5.19 22.74 -19.47
CA ASP A 76 -4.04 22.94 -18.57
C ASP A 76 -2.72 22.98 -19.35
N LEU A 77 -2.55 22.06 -20.32
CA LEU A 77 -1.39 22.03 -21.21
C LEU A 77 -1.32 23.30 -22.08
N VAL A 78 -2.44 23.77 -22.63
CA VAL A 78 -2.49 25.02 -23.40
C VAL A 78 -2.07 26.21 -22.53
N GLU A 79 -2.56 26.32 -21.31
CA GLU A 79 -2.16 27.39 -20.39
C GLU A 79 -0.67 27.34 -20.02
N GLU A 80 -0.10 26.14 -19.86
CA GLU A 80 1.32 25.97 -19.57
C GLU A 80 2.18 26.40 -20.77
N LEU A 81 1.79 25.99 -21.98
CA LEU A 81 2.45 26.42 -23.22
C LEU A 81 2.34 27.93 -23.44
N GLN A 82 1.22 28.57 -23.09
CA GLN A 82 1.08 30.03 -23.15
C GLN A 82 2.05 30.77 -22.21
N LYS A 83 2.40 30.16 -21.08
CA LYS A 83 3.36 30.73 -20.12
C LYS A 83 4.81 30.52 -20.60
N ASP A 84 5.09 29.46 -21.34
CA ASP A 84 6.40 29.18 -21.92
C ASP A 84 6.71 30.12 -23.09
N ARG A 85 7.78 30.91 -22.98
CA ARG A 85 8.22 31.83 -24.04
C ARG A 85 9.31 31.27 -24.95
N LYS A 86 9.58 29.97 -24.89
CA LYS A 86 10.62 29.33 -25.72
C LYS A 86 10.28 29.26 -27.20
N PHE A 87 9.00 29.28 -27.57
CA PHE A 87 8.54 29.23 -28.96
C PHE A 87 7.50 30.33 -29.22
N ASP A 88 7.31 30.68 -30.49
CA ASP A 88 6.19 31.53 -30.91
C ASP A 88 4.94 30.65 -31.03
N TRP A 89 4.18 30.52 -29.95
CA TRP A 89 2.99 29.67 -29.89
C TRP A 89 1.77 30.34 -30.51
N HIS A 90 1.16 29.68 -31.49
CA HIS A 90 -0.09 30.07 -32.15
C HIS A 90 -1.18 29.06 -31.81
N PHE A 91 -2.10 29.43 -30.93
CA PHE A 91 -3.25 28.60 -30.57
C PHE A 91 -4.37 28.82 -31.58
N VAL A 92 -4.59 27.83 -32.44
CA VAL A 92 -5.41 27.97 -33.66
C VAL A 92 -6.39 26.81 -33.82
N SER A 93 -7.38 27.00 -34.68
CA SER A 93 -8.30 25.93 -35.10
C SER A 93 -7.57 24.86 -35.92
N ARG A 94 -8.12 23.64 -35.97
CA ARG A 94 -7.55 22.55 -36.78
C ARG A 94 -7.42 22.94 -38.26
N GLU A 95 -8.43 23.61 -38.82
CA GLU A 95 -8.42 24.05 -40.21
C GLU A 95 -7.39 25.17 -40.48
N GLU A 96 -7.09 25.99 -39.48
CA GLU A 96 -6.06 27.02 -39.58
C GLU A 96 -4.66 26.43 -39.46
N ALA A 97 -4.44 25.50 -38.52
CA ALA A 97 -3.19 24.75 -38.41
C ALA A 97 -2.90 23.99 -39.71
N ASP A 98 -3.85 23.22 -40.24
CA ASP A 98 -3.69 22.45 -41.48
C ASP A 98 -3.37 23.36 -42.69
N ARG A 99 -4.01 24.54 -42.78
CA ARG A 99 -3.70 25.53 -43.82
C ARG A 99 -2.33 26.17 -43.62
N GLY A 100 -2.00 26.53 -42.40
CA GLY A 100 -0.71 27.12 -42.04
C GLY A 100 0.44 26.15 -42.33
N PHE A 101 0.26 24.86 -42.06
CA PHE A 101 1.24 23.83 -42.38
C PHE A 101 1.47 23.69 -43.89
N ARG A 102 0.39 23.62 -44.67
CA ARG A 102 0.45 23.53 -46.14
C ARG A 102 1.08 24.77 -46.78
N ASN A 103 0.88 25.94 -46.18
CA ASN A 103 1.40 27.21 -46.67
C ASN A 103 2.77 27.58 -46.04
N ASN A 104 3.40 26.67 -45.29
CA ASN A 104 4.68 26.89 -44.60
C ASN A 104 4.68 28.05 -43.59
N ALA A 105 3.52 28.37 -43.02
CA ALA A 105 3.38 29.36 -41.95
C ALA A 105 3.82 28.81 -40.58
N TYR A 106 3.74 27.49 -40.38
CA TYR A 106 4.16 26.80 -39.15
C TYR A 106 5.23 25.75 -39.45
N TYR A 107 6.22 25.65 -38.56
CA TYR A 107 7.30 24.65 -38.69
C TYR A 107 6.94 23.31 -38.04
N PHE A 108 6.14 23.35 -36.97
CA PHE A 108 5.52 22.16 -36.39
C PHE A 108 4.15 22.48 -35.78
N GLU A 109 3.33 21.44 -35.63
CA GLU A 109 1.98 21.48 -35.06
C GLU A 109 1.89 20.48 -33.89
N ILE A 110 1.28 20.89 -32.78
CA ILE A 110 0.87 20.02 -31.68
C ILE A 110 -0.66 19.92 -31.68
N LEU A 111 -1.19 18.70 -31.87
CA LEU A 111 -2.61 18.40 -31.78
C LEU A 111 -2.89 17.63 -30.49
N ILE A 112 -3.74 18.22 -29.65
CA ILE A 112 -4.34 17.61 -28.46
C ILE A 112 -5.70 17.01 -28.88
N PRO A 113 -5.86 15.68 -28.89
CA PRO A 113 -7.07 15.04 -29.40
C PRO A 113 -8.25 15.16 -28.43
N ARG A 114 -9.47 14.92 -28.94
CA ARG A 114 -10.73 15.01 -28.19
C ARG A 114 -10.83 14.15 -26.92
N ASP A 115 -10.14 13.03 -26.90
CA ASP A 115 -10.17 12.04 -25.82
C ASP A 115 -9.00 12.18 -24.84
N PHE A 116 -8.23 13.27 -24.93
CA PHE A 116 -7.03 13.45 -24.14
C PHE A 116 -7.29 13.46 -22.63
N SER A 117 -8.19 14.31 -22.14
CA SER A 117 -8.61 14.33 -20.73
C SER A 117 -9.33 13.05 -20.33
N ARG A 118 -10.15 12.49 -21.21
CA ARG A 118 -10.85 11.20 -20.96
C ARG A 118 -9.88 10.05 -20.75
N ASN A 119 -8.81 9.96 -21.53
CA ASN A 119 -7.85 8.86 -21.43
C ASN A 119 -7.09 8.91 -20.10
N ALA A 120 -6.82 10.10 -19.56
CA ALA A 120 -6.26 10.27 -18.23
C ALA A 120 -7.15 9.77 -17.09
N THR A 121 -8.47 9.64 -17.30
CA THR A 121 -9.38 9.05 -16.29
C THR A 121 -9.55 7.55 -16.45
N THR A 122 -8.90 6.90 -17.43
CA THR A 122 -9.00 5.45 -17.64
C THR A 122 -7.97 4.64 -16.84
N LEU A 123 -7.13 5.30 -16.04
CA LEU A 123 -6.02 4.66 -15.32
C LEU A 123 -6.46 3.63 -14.27
N THR A 124 -7.63 3.81 -13.66
CA THR A 124 -8.25 2.85 -12.73
C THR A 124 -9.11 1.81 -13.44
N ALA A 125 -9.30 1.93 -14.76
CA ALA A 125 -10.04 0.96 -15.53
C ALA A 125 -9.21 -0.31 -15.73
N ASN A 126 -9.90 -1.44 -15.94
CA ASN A 126 -9.25 -2.74 -16.20
C ASN A 126 -8.29 -2.71 -17.41
N GLN A 127 -8.48 -1.77 -18.34
CA GLN A 127 -7.62 -1.53 -19.49
C GLN A 127 -7.39 -0.02 -19.66
N PRO A 128 -6.30 0.53 -19.08
CA PRO A 128 -5.99 1.94 -19.20
C PRO A 128 -5.54 2.28 -20.63
N THR A 129 -5.96 3.44 -21.12
CA THR A 129 -5.56 3.98 -22.42
C THR A 129 -4.56 5.12 -22.22
N PRO A 130 -3.37 5.08 -22.85
CA PRO A 130 -2.36 6.12 -22.66
C PRO A 130 -2.83 7.46 -23.27
N LEU A 131 -2.43 8.57 -22.68
CA LEU A 131 -2.58 9.88 -23.30
C LEU A 131 -1.75 9.93 -24.59
N GLN A 132 -2.33 10.50 -25.65
CA GLN A 132 -1.67 10.64 -26.95
C GLN A 132 -1.67 12.11 -27.36
N LEU A 133 -0.50 12.61 -27.74
CA LEU A 133 -0.34 13.88 -28.44
C LEU A 133 0.11 13.58 -29.86
N THR A 134 -0.48 14.24 -30.84
CA THR A 134 -0.05 14.11 -32.24
C THR A 134 0.80 15.31 -32.59
N ILE A 135 2.01 15.06 -33.09
CA ILE A 135 2.91 16.13 -33.51
C ILE A 135 3.28 15.95 -34.97
N GLN A 136 3.11 17.02 -35.73
CA GLN A 136 3.46 17.06 -37.14
C GLN A 136 4.62 18.02 -37.35
N LEU A 137 5.66 17.56 -38.04
CA LEU A 137 6.88 18.32 -38.33
C LEU A 137 6.96 18.62 -39.83
N ASN A 138 7.28 19.86 -40.20
CA ASN A 138 7.48 20.23 -41.61
C ASN A 138 8.96 20.06 -41.98
N GLU A 139 9.40 18.80 -42.04
CA GLU A 139 10.81 18.46 -42.29
C GLU A 139 11.31 18.98 -43.65
N GLY A 140 10.42 19.11 -44.63
CA GLY A 140 10.73 19.62 -45.96
C GLY A 140 11.03 21.12 -46.00
N LEU A 141 10.57 21.90 -45.01
CA LEU A 141 10.81 23.34 -44.94
C LEU A 141 12.21 23.66 -44.40
N ASN A 142 12.61 22.99 -43.30
CA ASN A 142 13.96 23.11 -42.75
C ASN A 142 14.32 21.91 -41.85
N PHE A 143 15.36 21.17 -42.24
CA PHE A 143 15.83 19.98 -41.52
C PHE A 143 16.33 20.28 -40.10
N SER A 144 17.08 21.37 -39.91
CA SER A 144 17.61 21.76 -38.60
C SER A 144 16.49 22.12 -37.63
N VAL A 145 15.45 22.80 -38.13
CA VAL A 145 14.26 23.12 -37.34
C VAL A 145 13.53 21.86 -36.92
N ALA A 146 13.32 20.89 -37.82
CA ALA A 146 12.67 19.62 -37.46
C ALA A 146 13.42 18.91 -36.33
N ARG A 147 14.76 18.95 -36.32
CA ARG A 147 15.55 18.36 -35.25
C ARG A 147 15.40 19.10 -33.92
N ILE A 148 15.37 20.43 -33.95
CA ILE A 148 15.09 21.27 -32.78
C ILE A 148 13.70 20.97 -32.21
N SER A 149 12.68 20.91 -33.08
CA SER A 149 11.31 20.60 -32.72
C SER A 149 11.19 19.23 -32.05
N GLN A 150 11.89 18.20 -32.53
CA GLN A 150 11.92 16.87 -31.88
C GLN A 150 12.43 16.95 -30.43
N THR A 151 13.49 17.72 -30.17
CA THR A 151 14.02 17.89 -28.80
C THR A 151 13.07 18.69 -27.91
N GLY A 152 12.41 19.73 -28.43
CA GLY A 152 11.41 20.51 -27.69
C GLY A 152 10.19 19.66 -27.30
N VAL A 153 9.69 18.88 -28.25
CA VAL A 153 8.61 17.91 -28.07
C VAL A 153 8.91 16.90 -26.98
N GLU A 154 10.11 16.32 -26.99
CA GLU A 154 10.50 15.32 -26.01
C GLU A 154 10.54 15.91 -24.59
N LYS A 155 10.94 17.18 -24.45
CA LYS A 155 10.86 17.90 -23.16
C LYS A 155 9.41 18.11 -22.70
N ILE A 156 8.50 18.50 -23.59
CA ILE A 156 7.07 18.65 -23.28
C ILE A 156 6.49 17.30 -22.82
N ARG A 157 6.79 16.22 -23.55
CA ARG A 157 6.38 14.86 -23.19
C ARG A 157 6.88 14.46 -21.80
N GLN A 158 8.15 14.75 -21.49
CA GLN A 158 8.76 14.45 -20.19
C GLN A 158 8.12 15.25 -19.05
N GLN A 159 7.93 16.57 -19.22
CA GLN A 159 7.30 17.41 -18.21
C GLN A 159 5.86 16.98 -17.92
N LEU A 160 5.08 16.73 -18.98
CA LEU A 160 3.71 16.25 -18.85
C LEU A 160 3.65 14.89 -18.13
N ALA A 161 4.52 13.94 -18.51
CA ALA A 161 4.57 12.62 -17.86
C ALA A 161 4.98 12.73 -16.38
N GLN A 162 5.91 13.63 -16.05
CA GLN A 162 6.33 13.87 -14.67
C GLN A 162 5.18 14.47 -13.84
N ASN A 163 4.54 15.53 -14.32
CA ASN A 163 3.41 16.19 -13.61
C ASN A 163 2.26 15.21 -13.37
N LEU A 164 1.90 14.41 -14.38
CA LEU A 164 0.86 13.38 -14.23
C LEU A 164 1.26 12.33 -13.19
N THR A 165 2.48 11.81 -13.26
CA THR A 165 2.93 10.78 -12.32
C THR A 165 3.04 11.30 -10.88
N GLU A 166 3.41 12.57 -10.69
CA GLU A 166 3.43 13.21 -9.37
C GLU A 166 2.02 13.28 -8.77
N GLN A 167 1.04 13.80 -9.53
CA GLN A 167 -0.35 13.87 -9.10
C GLN A 167 -0.94 12.49 -8.80
N TYR A 168 -0.61 11.47 -9.60
CA TYR A 168 -1.06 10.09 -9.33
C TYR A 168 -0.41 9.50 -8.08
N THR A 169 0.89 9.74 -7.89
CA THR A 169 1.59 9.25 -6.70
C THR A 169 1.01 9.91 -5.46
N GLU A 170 0.73 11.21 -5.49
CA GLU A 170 0.06 11.90 -4.40
C GLU A 170 -1.30 11.27 -4.05
N ALA A 171 -2.15 10.99 -5.06
CA ALA A 171 -3.44 10.36 -4.84
C ALA A 171 -3.34 8.96 -4.23
N VAL A 172 -2.46 8.09 -4.75
CA VAL A 172 -2.27 6.73 -4.22
C VAL A 172 -1.76 6.76 -2.77
N PHE A 173 -0.89 7.70 -2.45
CA PHE A 173 -0.38 7.84 -1.08
C PHE A 173 -1.42 8.44 -0.13
N ALA A 174 -2.29 9.33 -0.61
CA ALA A 174 -3.45 9.78 0.15
C ALA A 174 -4.38 8.61 0.51
N ASP A 175 -4.72 7.75 -0.46
CA ASP A 175 -5.52 6.55 -0.23
C ASP A 175 -4.85 5.57 0.76
N LEU A 176 -3.52 5.44 0.71
CA LEU A 176 -2.75 4.65 1.67
C LEU A 176 -2.78 5.24 3.09
N MET A 177 -2.81 6.56 3.23
CA MET A 177 -2.96 7.23 4.52
C MET A 177 -4.37 7.05 5.08
N ASP A 178 -5.40 7.11 4.24
CA ASP A 178 -6.77 6.81 4.64
C ASP A 178 -6.90 5.34 5.06
N LEU A 179 -6.28 4.41 4.33
CA LEU A 179 -6.21 3.00 4.72
C LEU A 179 -5.52 2.82 6.08
N ARG A 180 -4.41 3.53 6.32
CA ARG A 180 -3.73 3.52 7.63
C ARG A 180 -4.68 3.99 8.73
N SER A 181 -5.38 5.10 8.52
CA SER A 181 -6.36 5.61 9.48
C SER A 181 -7.46 4.59 9.76
N GLY A 182 -8.00 3.95 8.71
CA GLY A 182 -9.01 2.91 8.86
C GLY A 182 -8.50 1.66 9.60
N LEU A 183 -7.24 1.25 9.38
CA LEU A 183 -6.62 0.17 10.14
C LEU A 183 -6.38 0.53 11.60
N GLN A 184 -6.01 1.78 11.89
CA GLN A 184 -5.85 2.27 13.26
C GLN A 184 -7.20 2.28 13.99
N GLU A 185 -8.25 2.82 13.37
CA GLU A 185 -9.60 2.82 13.94
C GLU A 185 -10.11 1.38 14.19
N ALA A 186 -9.86 0.47 13.25
CA ALA A 186 -10.20 -0.94 13.43
C ALA A 186 -9.39 -1.61 14.56
N SER A 187 -8.11 -1.24 14.73
CA SER A 187 -7.27 -1.72 15.83
C SER A 187 -7.79 -1.25 17.18
N ASP A 188 -8.12 0.04 17.28
CA ASP A 188 -8.65 0.67 18.49
C ASP A 188 -10.02 0.07 18.85
N GLY A 189 -10.92 -0.08 17.87
CA GLY A 189 -12.21 -0.75 18.08
C GLY A 189 -12.07 -2.22 18.48
N SER A 190 -11.07 -2.93 17.95
CA SER A 190 -10.76 -4.30 18.37
C SER A 190 -10.18 -4.35 19.79
N ALA A 191 -9.43 -3.33 20.21
CA ALA A 191 -8.93 -3.20 21.57
C ALA A 191 -10.07 -2.93 22.58
N GLU A 192 -11.03 -2.09 22.22
CA GLU A 192 -12.25 -1.88 23.02
C GLU A 192 -13.05 -3.18 23.17
N LEU A 193 -13.27 -3.90 22.06
CA LEU A 193 -13.93 -5.21 22.09
C LEU A 193 -13.18 -6.20 22.99
N HIS A 194 -11.85 -6.25 22.89
CA HIS A 194 -11.01 -7.08 23.74
C HIS A 194 -11.16 -6.75 25.23
N ASN A 195 -11.21 -5.46 25.58
CA ASN A 195 -11.42 -5.03 26.96
C ASN A 195 -12.83 -5.38 27.46
N GLY A 196 -13.86 -5.16 26.64
CA GLY A 196 -15.24 -5.55 26.96
C GLY A 196 -15.39 -7.06 27.16
N LEU A 197 -14.73 -7.87 26.32
CA LEU A 197 -14.69 -9.33 26.47
C LEU A 197 -13.96 -9.77 27.75
N LYS A 198 -12.88 -9.06 28.16
CA LYS A 198 -12.22 -9.31 29.45
C LYS A 198 -13.14 -9.05 30.63
N GLU A 199 -13.91 -7.97 30.60
CA GLU A 199 -14.88 -7.65 31.63
C GLU A 199 -16.01 -8.69 31.69
N ALA A 200 -16.54 -9.09 30.52
CA ALA A 200 -17.54 -10.15 30.41
C ALA A 200 -17.01 -11.48 30.98
N ALA A 201 -15.81 -11.91 30.57
CA ALA A 201 -15.15 -13.10 31.08
C ALA A 201 -14.97 -13.07 32.61
N SER A 202 -14.56 -11.92 33.15
CA SER A 202 -14.44 -11.72 34.59
C SER A 202 -15.81 -11.81 35.31
N GLY A 203 -16.86 -11.24 34.70
CA GLY A 203 -18.24 -11.37 35.16
C GLY A 203 -18.72 -12.81 35.19
N THR A 204 -18.49 -13.56 34.11
CA THR A 204 -18.84 -14.98 34.02
C THR A 204 -18.07 -15.81 35.06
N ASP A 205 -16.79 -15.54 35.29
CA ASP A 205 -16.01 -16.20 36.35
C ASP A 205 -16.59 -15.94 37.77
N LYS A 206 -17.12 -14.74 38.02
CA LYS A 206 -17.85 -14.42 39.27
C LYS A 206 -19.16 -15.21 39.38
N ILE A 207 -19.87 -15.43 38.27
CA ILE A 207 -21.09 -16.24 38.26
C ILE A 207 -20.75 -17.71 38.47
N VAL A 208 -19.74 -18.25 37.77
CA VAL A 208 -19.24 -19.63 37.94
C VAL A 208 -18.88 -19.89 39.39
N SER A 209 -18.14 -18.98 40.03
CA SER A 209 -17.77 -19.12 41.44
C SER A 209 -18.99 -19.05 42.36
N SER A 210 -19.95 -18.17 42.09
CA SER A 210 -21.22 -18.09 42.85
C SER A 210 -22.05 -19.38 42.73
N VAL A 211 -22.14 -19.97 41.53
CA VAL A 211 -22.83 -21.24 41.30
C VAL A 211 -22.11 -22.40 42.01
N LYS A 212 -20.77 -22.45 41.95
CA LYS A 212 -19.98 -23.42 42.73
C LYS A 212 -20.23 -23.30 44.24
N ASN A 213 -20.30 -22.07 44.74
CA ASN A 213 -20.52 -21.81 46.16
C ASN A 213 -21.95 -22.16 46.62
N GLY A 214 -22.94 -22.18 45.72
CA GLY A 214 -24.31 -22.63 46.02
C GLY A 214 -24.52 -24.15 45.94
N ALA A 215 -23.62 -24.89 45.30
CA ALA A 215 -23.73 -26.35 45.18
C ALA A 215 -23.84 -27.09 46.54
N PRO A 216 -23.11 -26.70 47.61
CA PRO A 216 -23.28 -27.30 48.94
C PRO A 216 -24.69 -27.14 49.50
N SER A 217 -25.35 -26.01 49.27
CA SER A 217 -26.73 -25.77 49.73
C SER A 217 -27.74 -26.66 49.01
N VAL A 218 -27.55 -26.87 47.70
CA VAL A 218 -28.39 -27.80 46.92
C VAL A 218 -28.17 -29.25 47.38
N GLN A 219 -26.93 -29.63 47.68
CA GLN A 219 -26.63 -30.95 48.27
C GLN A 219 -27.23 -31.10 49.68
N GLN A 220 -27.28 -30.03 50.48
CA GLN A 220 -27.90 -30.06 51.80
C GLN A 220 -29.42 -30.27 51.72
N LEU A 221 -30.07 -29.63 50.75
CA LEU A 221 -31.49 -29.83 50.42
C LEU A 221 -31.79 -31.29 50.04
N ASP A 222 -30.96 -31.87 49.17
CA ASP A 222 -31.07 -33.28 48.75
C ASP A 222 -30.95 -34.24 49.96
N ARG A 223 -29.94 -34.02 50.82
CA ARG A 223 -29.78 -34.78 52.07
C ARG A 223 -30.96 -34.60 53.03
N GLY A 224 -31.52 -33.39 53.11
CA GLY A 224 -32.69 -33.07 53.91
C GLY A 224 -33.95 -33.81 53.43
N ALA A 225 -34.19 -33.81 52.12
CA ALA A 225 -35.29 -34.55 51.49
C ALA A 225 -35.14 -36.06 51.71
N ALA A 226 -33.93 -36.61 51.57
CA ALA A 226 -33.66 -38.02 51.86
C ALA A 226 -33.91 -38.38 53.34
N LYS A 227 -33.53 -37.49 54.28
CA LYS A 227 -33.81 -37.68 55.72
C LYS A 227 -35.31 -37.69 55.99
N LEU A 228 -36.04 -36.76 55.39
CA LEU A 228 -37.48 -36.62 55.53
C LEU A 228 -38.23 -37.83 54.94
N SER A 229 -37.77 -38.35 53.79
CA SER A 229 -38.29 -39.58 53.16
C SER A 229 -38.13 -40.79 54.08
N ARG A 230 -36.95 -40.97 54.70
CA ARG A 230 -36.75 -42.05 55.69
C ARG A 230 -37.68 -41.92 56.89
N ALA A 231 -37.87 -40.70 57.40
CA ALA A 231 -38.77 -40.45 58.52
C ALA A 231 -40.24 -40.74 58.16
N SER A 232 -40.67 -40.39 56.94
CA SER A 232 -41.98 -40.76 56.39
C SER A 232 -42.18 -42.27 56.33
N GLY A 233 -41.19 -43.01 55.83
CA GLY A 233 -41.24 -44.46 55.78
C GLY A 233 -41.33 -45.11 57.16
N GLN A 234 -40.66 -44.54 58.17
CA GLN A 234 -40.80 -44.96 59.56
C GLN A 234 -42.20 -44.67 60.11
N LEU A 235 -42.77 -43.50 59.81
CA LEU A 235 -44.12 -43.13 60.22
C LEU A 235 -45.18 -44.06 59.62
N SER A 236 -45.08 -44.34 58.31
CA SER A 236 -45.95 -45.28 57.60
C SER A 236 -45.85 -46.69 58.18
N SER A 237 -44.64 -47.16 58.47
CA SER A 237 -44.42 -48.46 59.13
C SER A 237 -45.02 -48.50 60.54
N GLY A 238 -44.96 -47.40 61.28
CA GLY A 238 -45.59 -47.27 62.60
C GLY A 238 -47.12 -47.28 62.52
N ALA A 239 -47.69 -46.59 61.52
CA ALA A 239 -49.13 -46.61 61.25
C ALA A 239 -49.63 -48.02 60.94
N ALA A 240 -48.91 -48.78 60.11
CA ALA A 240 -49.25 -50.17 59.78
C ALA A 240 -49.23 -51.08 61.01
N LYS A 241 -48.25 -50.93 61.91
CA LYS A 241 -48.21 -51.67 63.18
C LYS A 241 -49.37 -51.34 64.11
N LEU A 242 -49.78 -50.08 64.15
CA LEU A 242 -50.95 -49.67 64.92
C LEU A 242 -52.24 -50.24 64.33
N ASP A 243 -52.33 -50.35 63.00
CA ASP A 243 -53.48 -50.94 62.31
C ASP A 243 -53.60 -52.44 62.60
N GLU A 244 -52.49 -53.15 62.56
CA GLU A 244 -52.40 -54.56 62.97
C GLU A 244 -52.85 -54.75 64.44
N ALA A 245 -52.35 -53.92 65.37
CA ALA A 245 -52.76 -53.96 66.77
C ALA A 245 -54.25 -53.59 66.98
N SER A 246 -54.80 -52.66 66.17
CA SER A 246 -56.23 -52.32 66.18
C SER A 246 -57.08 -53.52 65.77
N ALA A 247 -56.64 -54.27 64.75
CA ALA A 247 -57.30 -55.51 64.31
C ALA A 247 -57.26 -56.60 65.39
N GLU A 248 -56.15 -56.72 66.12
CA GLU A 248 -56.07 -57.62 67.29
C GLU A 248 -57.05 -57.24 68.40
N ILE A 249 -57.17 -55.95 68.73
CA ILE A 249 -58.14 -55.44 69.72
C ILE A 249 -59.58 -55.75 69.27
N ALA A 250 -59.89 -55.54 68.00
CA ALA A 250 -61.20 -55.87 67.43
C ALA A 250 -61.51 -57.37 67.54
N GLY A 251 -60.53 -58.24 67.24
CA GLY A 251 -60.66 -59.68 67.42
C GLY A 251 -60.81 -60.09 68.89
N GLY A 252 -60.10 -59.44 69.81
CA GLY A 252 -60.24 -59.65 71.25
C GLY A 252 -61.62 -59.23 71.79
N LEU A 253 -62.16 -58.12 71.30
CA LEU A 253 -63.50 -57.65 71.62
C LEU A 253 -64.59 -58.61 71.13
N ALA A 254 -64.43 -59.19 69.94
CA ALA A 254 -65.36 -60.22 69.43
C ALA A 254 -65.37 -61.46 70.33
N ARG A 255 -64.19 -61.94 70.76
CA ARG A 255 -64.08 -63.05 71.71
C ARG A 255 -64.67 -62.73 73.08
N LEU A 256 -64.51 -61.49 73.54
CA LEU A 256 -65.10 -61.02 74.79
C LEU A 256 -66.63 -61.00 74.70
N ASP A 257 -67.19 -60.60 73.55
CA ASP A 257 -68.64 -60.61 73.28
C ASP A 257 -69.23 -62.03 73.26
N GLU A 258 -68.54 -62.96 72.61
CA GLU A 258 -68.90 -64.38 72.62
C GLU A 258 -68.90 -64.94 74.05
N GLY A 259 -67.86 -64.65 74.83
CA GLY A 259 -67.75 -65.06 76.24
C GLY A 259 -68.82 -64.42 77.14
N TYR A 260 -69.10 -63.13 76.94
CA TYR A 260 -70.17 -62.42 77.63
C TYR A 260 -71.54 -63.06 77.38
N THR A 261 -71.85 -63.33 76.11
CA THR A 261 -73.10 -64.00 75.70
C THR A 261 -73.22 -65.39 76.34
N ALA A 262 -72.11 -66.15 76.39
CA ALA A 262 -72.09 -67.46 77.03
C ALA A 262 -72.34 -67.39 78.55
N VAL A 263 -71.74 -66.42 79.26
CA VAL A 263 -71.98 -66.19 80.70
C VAL A 263 -73.42 -65.76 80.96
N GLN A 264 -73.97 -64.87 80.13
CA GLN A 264 -75.37 -64.43 80.24
C GLN A 264 -76.33 -65.62 80.06
N ALA A 265 -76.09 -66.49 79.07
CA ALA A 265 -76.87 -67.69 78.85
C ALA A 265 -76.77 -68.68 80.02
N GLY A 266 -75.56 -68.93 80.54
CA GLY A 266 -75.33 -69.81 81.69
C GLY A 266 -75.96 -69.29 82.99
N SER A 267 -75.90 -67.97 83.23
CA SER A 267 -76.60 -67.32 84.34
C SER A 267 -78.12 -67.51 84.23
N GLY A 268 -78.70 -67.33 83.04
CA GLY A 268 -80.12 -67.59 82.78
C GLY A 268 -80.53 -69.05 83.05
N GLN A 269 -79.69 -70.02 82.68
CA GLN A 269 -79.91 -71.43 83.02
C GLN A 269 -79.87 -71.68 84.54
N LEU A 270 -78.95 -71.03 85.25
CA LEU A 270 -78.84 -71.15 86.71
C LEU A 270 -80.04 -70.53 87.43
N VAL A 271 -80.56 -69.38 86.95
CA VAL A 271 -81.82 -68.80 87.44
C VAL A 271 -82.98 -69.78 87.25
N GLN A 272 -83.13 -70.38 86.06
CA GLN A 272 -84.18 -71.37 85.80
C GLN A 272 -84.06 -72.61 86.71
N GLY A 273 -82.83 -73.09 86.95
CA GLY A 273 -82.58 -74.20 87.87
C GLY A 273 -82.96 -73.86 89.32
N LEU A 274 -82.67 -72.63 89.75
CA LEU A 274 -83.05 -72.13 91.08
C LEU A 274 -84.55 -71.95 91.24
N ASP A 275 -85.25 -71.41 90.24
CA ASP A 275 -86.71 -71.33 90.24
C ASP A 275 -87.34 -72.73 90.41
N GLY A 276 -86.72 -73.75 89.81
CA GLY A 276 -87.10 -75.15 90.00
C GLY A 276 -86.90 -75.65 91.44
N ILE A 277 -85.78 -75.29 92.09
CA ILE A 277 -85.50 -75.65 93.49
C ILE A 277 -86.43 -74.90 94.44
N VAL A 278 -86.66 -73.60 94.23
CA VAL A 278 -87.60 -72.77 95.01
C VAL A 278 -88.99 -73.35 94.90
N GLY A 279 -89.49 -73.62 93.69
CA GLY A 279 -90.79 -74.25 93.48
C GLY A 279 -90.88 -75.67 94.06
N GLY A 280 -89.75 -76.39 94.16
CA GLY A 280 -89.66 -77.67 94.87
C GLY A 280 -89.74 -77.52 96.39
N SER A 281 -89.07 -76.51 96.95
CA SER A 281 -89.09 -76.19 98.37
C SER A 281 -90.45 -75.69 98.83
N GLU A 282 -91.11 -74.82 98.06
CA GLU A 282 -92.48 -74.36 98.35
C GLU A 282 -93.47 -75.53 98.39
N LYS A 283 -93.29 -76.52 97.49
CA LYS A 283 -94.08 -77.77 97.53
C LYS A 283 -93.77 -78.61 98.76
N LEU A 284 -92.50 -78.70 99.17
CA LEU A 284 -92.09 -79.42 100.38
C LEU A 284 -92.65 -78.75 101.64
N ASP A 285 -92.54 -77.43 101.75
CA ASP A 285 -93.14 -76.63 102.83
C ASP A 285 -94.66 -76.81 102.87
N GLY A 286 -95.33 -76.79 101.71
CA GLY A 286 -96.76 -77.05 101.59
C GLY A 286 -97.15 -78.47 102.04
N ALA A 287 -96.36 -79.48 101.69
CA ALA A 287 -96.56 -80.86 102.12
C ALA A 287 -96.37 -81.02 103.64
N ILE A 288 -95.38 -80.35 104.21
CA ILE A 288 -95.08 -80.34 105.64
C ILE A 288 -96.19 -79.64 106.42
N ALA A 289 -96.63 -78.47 105.97
CA ALA A 289 -97.77 -77.77 106.56
C ALA A 289 -99.06 -78.63 106.52
N SER A 290 -99.24 -79.41 105.45
CA SER A 290 -100.37 -80.35 105.32
C SER A 290 -100.25 -81.54 106.28
N PHE A 291 -99.05 -82.10 106.44
CA PHE A 291 -98.76 -83.18 107.39
C PHE A 291 -98.98 -82.74 108.85
N MET A 292 -98.51 -81.54 109.22
CA MET A 292 -98.74 -80.95 110.53
C MET A 292 -100.23 -80.74 110.84
N LYS A 293 -101.04 -80.39 109.83
CA LYS A 293 -102.51 -80.27 109.99
C LYS A 293 -103.21 -81.61 110.19
N GLN A 294 -102.74 -82.67 109.55
CA GLN A 294 -103.37 -84.00 109.59
C GLN A 294 -103.04 -84.79 110.87
N HIS A 295 -101.95 -84.44 111.57
CA HIS A 295 -101.50 -85.11 112.79
C HIS A 295 -101.37 -84.14 113.98
N PRO A 296 -102.48 -83.57 114.50
CA PRO A 296 -102.44 -82.59 115.59
C PRO A 296 -101.98 -83.17 116.94
N ASP A 297 -102.08 -84.49 117.13
CA ASP A 297 -101.67 -85.18 118.37
C ASP A 297 -100.16 -85.49 118.42
N PHE A 298 -99.43 -85.24 117.33
CA PHE A 298 -97.99 -85.51 117.24
C PHE A 298 -97.19 -84.36 117.86
N ASN A 299 -96.33 -84.64 118.85
CA ASN A 299 -95.54 -83.61 119.54
C ASN A 299 -94.32 -83.19 118.72
N PHE A 300 -94.55 -82.37 117.69
CA PHE A 300 -93.53 -81.87 116.75
C PHE A 300 -92.34 -81.15 117.40
N LYS A 301 -92.44 -80.70 118.66
CA LYS A 301 -91.35 -79.98 119.32
C LYS A 301 -90.31 -80.89 119.98
N GLU A 302 -90.65 -82.14 120.28
CA GLU A 302 -89.76 -83.05 121.03
C GLU A 302 -89.36 -84.31 120.25
N ASP A 303 -89.94 -84.56 119.06
CA ASP A 303 -89.55 -85.70 118.21
C ASP A 303 -88.17 -85.48 117.54
N PRO A 304 -87.16 -86.33 117.80
CA PRO A 304 -85.81 -86.14 117.27
C PRO A 304 -85.73 -86.15 115.73
N SER A 305 -86.59 -86.93 115.06
CA SER A 305 -86.61 -87.01 113.60
C SER A 305 -87.23 -85.76 112.98
N TRP A 306 -88.26 -85.19 113.61
CA TRP A 306 -88.88 -83.94 113.14
C TRP A 306 -87.99 -82.71 113.33
N VAL A 307 -87.29 -82.62 114.47
CA VAL A 307 -86.29 -81.56 114.70
C VAL A 307 -85.19 -81.61 113.63
N GLN A 308 -84.76 -82.80 113.21
CA GLN A 308 -83.76 -82.96 112.16
C GLN A 308 -84.28 -82.53 110.78
N ILE A 309 -85.52 -82.88 110.42
CA ILE A 309 -86.16 -82.47 109.15
C ILE A 309 -86.33 -80.95 109.08
N SER A 310 -86.85 -80.32 110.14
CA SER A 310 -87.03 -78.86 110.20
C SER A 310 -85.71 -78.10 110.13
N ALA A 311 -84.63 -78.62 110.73
CA ALA A 311 -83.29 -78.05 110.61
C ALA A 311 -82.75 -78.12 109.18
N ILE A 312 -82.96 -79.24 108.48
CA ILE A 312 -82.55 -79.39 107.07
C ILE A 312 -83.32 -78.39 106.19
N ILE A 313 -84.62 -78.22 106.40
CA ILE A 313 -85.43 -77.25 105.65
C ILE A 313 -84.99 -75.82 105.90
N GLY A 314 -84.69 -75.48 107.17
CA GLY A 314 -84.11 -74.18 107.52
C GLY A 314 -82.78 -73.93 106.81
N GLN A 315 -81.88 -74.93 106.78
CA GLN A 315 -80.60 -74.84 106.06
C GLN A 315 -80.79 -74.70 104.54
N VAL A 316 -81.76 -75.40 103.97
CA VAL A 316 -82.10 -75.33 102.55
C VAL A 316 -82.69 -73.96 102.19
N SER A 317 -83.56 -73.40 103.04
CA SER A 317 -84.11 -72.03 102.91
C SER A 317 -83.03 -70.95 103.05
N GLU A 318 -82.16 -71.05 104.06
CA GLU A 318 -81.02 -70.12 104.23
C GLU A 318 -80.04 -70.21 103.05
N GLY A 319 -79.77 -71.43 102.58
CA GLY A 319 -78.95 -71.69 101.40
C GLY A 319 -79.55 -71.04 100.14
N MET A 320 -80.87 -71.15 99.95
CA MET A 320 -81.57 -70.51 98.84
C MET A 320 -81.50 -68.98 98.89
N VAL A 321 -81.70 -68.37 100.06
CA VAL A 321 -81.58 -66.91 100.20
C VAL A 321 -80.16 -66.44 99.85
N LYS A 322 -79.13 -67.14 100.34
CA LYS A 322 -77.73 -66.82 100.01
C LYS A 322 -77.43 -66.98 98.51
N ILE A 323 -77.96 -68.02 97.87
CA ILE A 323 -77.78 -68.21 96.43
C ILE A 323 -78.55 -67.14 95.65
N GLN A 324 -79.76 -66.78 96.07
CA GLN A 324 -80.57 -65.73 95.42
C GLN A 324 -79.86 -64.36 95.48
N ASP A 325 -79.28 -64.00 96.62
CA ASP A 325 -78.50 -62.77 96.74
C ASP A 325 -77.20 -62.85 95.90
N SER A 326 -76.51 -63.99 95.90
CA SER A 326 -75.34 -64.22 95.02
C SER A 326 -75.69 -64.10 93.53
N MET A 327 -76.94 -64.44 93.14
CA MET A 327 -77.42 -64.32 91.77
C MET A 327 -77.77 -62.89 91.38
N LYS A 328 -78.25 -62.07 92.33
CA LYS A 328 -78.40 -60.62 92.10
C LYS A 328 -77.04 -59.97 91.89
N ASP A 329 -76.04 -60.35 92.68
CA ASP A 329 -74.67 -59.87 92.52
C ASP A 329 -74.07 -60.31 91.18
N LEU A 330 -74.35 -61.55 90.75
CA LEU A 330 -73.94 -62.07 89.44
C LEU A 330 -74.62 -61.30 88.29
N ASP A 331 -75.93 -61.07 88.33
CA ASP A 331 -76.66 -60.30 87.32
C ASP A 331 -76.17 -58.84 87.25
N ALA A 332 -75.91 -58.21 88.40
CA ALA A 332 -75.30 -56.89 88.47
C ALA A 332 -73.90 -56.87 87.84
N GLY A 333 -73.06 -57.86 88.14
CA GLY A 333 -71.73 -58.02 87.56
C GLY A 333 -71.76 -58.25 86.05
N ILE A 334 -72.68 -59.06 85.54
CA ILE A 334 -72.90 -59.28 84.10
C ILE A 334 -73.33 -57.97 83.42
N LYS A 335 -74.27 -57.21 83.99
CA LYS A 335 -74.67 -55.91 83.44
C LYS A 335 -73.53 -54.89 83.43
N GLU A 336 -72.70 -54.88 84.46
CA GLU A 336 -71.51 -54.03 84.53
C GLU A 336 -70.48 -54.40 83.46
N ILE A 337 -70.22 -55.70 83.26
CA ILE A 337 -69.34 -56.20 82.18
C ILE A 337 -69.88 -55.79 80.81
N GLY A 338 -71.17 -55.97 80.53
CA GLY A 338 -71.78 -55.58 79.25
C GLY A 338 -71.65 -54.07 78.99
N THR A 339 -71.84 -53.24 80.02
CA THR A 339 -71.66 -51.78 79.91
C THR A 339 -70.21 -51.40 79.63
N LYS A 340 -69.25 -52.01 80.35
CA LYS A 340 -67.81 -51.78 80.15
C LYS A 340 -67.32 -52.29 78.79
N GLN A 341 -67.84 -53.41 78.33
CA GLN A 341 -67.58 -53.95 77.00
C GLN A 341 -68.08 -53.02 75.90
N GLN A 342 -69.30 -52.48 76.03
CA GLN A 342 -69.85 -51.53 75.08
C GLN A 342 -69.03 -50.23 75.03
N GLN A 343 -68.57 -49.73 76.18
CA GLN A 343 -67.66 -48.59 76.25
C GLN A 343 -66.30 -48.89 75.58
N LEU A 344 -65.73 -50.08 75.81
CA LEU A 344 -64.49 -50.51 75.18
C LEU A 344 -64.63 -50.65 73.67
N ALA A 345 -65.76 -51.19 73.18
CA ALA A 345 -66.06 -51.30 71.76
C ALA A 345 -66.20 -49.93 71.08
N GLN A 346 -66.88 -48.98 71.72
CA GLN A 346 -66.95 -47.60 71.22
C GLN A 346 -65.58 -46.93 71.19
N GLY A 347 -64.77 -47.12 72.24
CA GLY A 347 -63.39 -46.63 72.29
C GLY A 347 -62.52 -47.21 71.18
N ALA A 348 -62.63 -48.52 70.91
CA ALA A 348 -61.92 -49.19 69.83
C ALA A 348 -62.37 -48.70 68.44
N GLN A 349 -63.67 -48.50 68.23
CA GLN A 349 -64.20 -47.92 66.99
C GLN A 349 -63.69 -46.49 66.76
N GLN A 350 -63.69 -45.66 67.80
CA GLN A 350 -63.17 -44.29 67.74
C GLN A 350 -61.66 -44.27 67.47
N PHE A 351 -60.90 -45.16 68.13
CA PHE A 351 -59.47 -45.33 67.89
C PHE A 351 -59.21 -45.74 66.45
N ASN A 352 -59.93 -46.72 65.92
CA ASN A 352 -59.79 -47.17 64.53
C ASN A 352 -60.13 -46.06 63.52
N GLY A 353 -61.17 -45.27 63.78
CA GLY A 353 -61.49 -44.08 62.98
C GLY A 353 -60.33 -43.07 62.95
N LYS A 354 -59.74 -42.76 64.11
CA LYS A 354 -58.60 -41.84 64.21
C LYS A 354 -57.32 -42.42 63.60
N LEU A 355 -57.14 -43.73 63.66
CA LEU A 355 -56.02 -44.42 63.04
C LEU A 355 -56.11 -44.40 61.51
N ASN A 356 -57.31 -44.51 60.95
CA ASN A 356 -57.56 -44.35 59.52
C ASN A 356 -57.26 -42.91 59.05
N GLU A 357 -57.71 -41.89 59.79
CA GLU A 357 -57.37 -40.49 59.53
C GLU A 357 -55.84 -40.27 59.57
N PHE A 358 -55.17 -40.82 60.59
CA PHE A 358 -53.72 -40.72 60.74
C PHE A 358 -52.98 -41.39 59.58
N SER A 359 -53.41 -42.59 59.18
CA SER A 359 -52.82 -43.35 58.07
C SER A 359 -52.99 -42.62 56.73
N ALA A 360 -54.16 -42.01 56.50
CA ALA A 360 -54.41 -41.18 55.33
C ALA A 360 -53.50 -39.93 55.33
N GLY A 361 -53.35 -39.27 56.48
CA GLY A 361 -52.43 -38.14 56.65
C GLY A 361 -50.97 -38.52 56.41
N ALA A 362 -50.54 -39.68 56.93
CA ALA A 362 -49.19 -40.22 56.71
C ALA A 362 -48.94 -40.52 55.22
N ALA A 363 -49.92 -41.11 54.52
CA ALA A 363 -49.82 -41.36 53.08
C ALA A 363 -49.77 -40.07 52.25
N GLN A 364 -50.50 -39.03 52.65
CA GLN A 364 -50.44 -37.72 51.99
C GLN A 364 -49.10 -37.01 52.24
N LEU A 365 -48.56 -37.11 53.47
CA LEU A 365 -47.24 -36.62 53.81
C LEU A 365 -46.16 -37.33 52.97
N ASP A 366 -46.25 -38.65 52.83
CA ASP A 366 -45.32 -39.44 52.02
C ASP A 366 -45.30 -38.98 50.55
N LYS A 367 -46.47 -38.82 49.93
CA LYS A 367 -46.58 -38.26 48.56
C LYS A 367 -45.96 -36.87 48.44
N GLY A 368 -46.19 -36.01 49.43
CA GLY A 368 -45.60 -34.66 49.49
C GLY A 368 -44.08 -34.72 49.56
N ILE A 369 -43.53 -35.61 50.37
CA ILE A 369 -42.08 -35.80 50.53
C ILE A 369 -41.44 -36.40 49.28
N SER A 370 -42.08 -37.37 48.61
CA SER A 370 -41.62 -37.89 47.33
C SER A 370 -41.55 -36.78 46.27
N SER A 371 -42.55 -35.91 46.22
CA SER A 371 -42.57 -34.75 45.31
C SER A 371 -41.43 -33.77 45.60
N VAL A 372 -41.15 -33.51 46.90
CA VAL A 372 -40.00 -32.69 47.31
C VAL A 372 -38.69 -33.35 46.91
N ALA A 373 -38.52 -34.64 47.16
CA ALA A 373 -37.32 -35.40 46.82
C ALA A 373 -37.02 -35.37 45.31
N GLU A 374 -38.04 -35.62 44.47
CA GLU A 374 -37.93 -35.48 43.02
C GLU A 374 -37.55 -34.05 42.61
N GLY A 375 -38.18 -33.04 43.23
CA GLY A 375 -37.87 -31.63 43.01
C GLY A 375 -36.40 -31.30 43.32
N THR A 376 -35.88 -31.75 44.46
CA THR A 376 -34.47 -31.55 44.85
C THR A 376 -33.50 -32.32 43.95
N HIS A 377 -33.84 -33.52 43.51
CA HIS A 377 -33.02 -34.26 42.55
C HIS A 377 -32.97 -33.58 41.17
N ARG A 378 -34.08 -33.01 40.69
CA ARG A 378 -34.07 -32.20 39.47
C ARG A 378 -33.22 -30.94 39.66
N LEU A 379 -33.41 -30.21 40.77
CA LEU A 379 -32.63 -29.02 41.08
C LEU A 379 -31.12 -29.31 41.10
N SER A 380 -30.71 -30.41 41.75
CA SER A 380 -29.32 -30.86 41.80
C SER A 380 -28.73 -31.12 40.41
N ARG A 381 -29.45 -31.84 39.55
CA ARG A 381 -29.02 -32.06 38.15
C ARG A 381 -28.90 -30.76 37.36
N SER A 382 -29.94 -29.92 37.41
CA SER A 382 -29.93 -28.62 36.72
C SER A 382 -28.83 -27.68 37.23
N TRP A 383 -28.46 -27.76 38.51
CA TRP A 383 -27.36 -26.99 39.08
C TRP A 383 -26.01 -27.44 38.51
N ASN A 384 -25.79 -28.75 38.36
CA ASN A 384 -24.58 -29.29 37.72
C ASN A 384 -24.52 -28.93 36.23
N ASP A 385 -25.65 -29.01 35.52
CA ASP A 385 -25.74 -28.61 34.11
C ASP A 385 -25.44 -27.12 33.93
N LEU A 386 -25.96 -26.27 34.83
CA LEU A 386 -25.69 -24.83 34.86
C LEU A 386 -24.20 -24.56 35.08
N GLU A 387 -23.59 -25.24 36.06
CA GLU A 387 -22.15 -25.13 36.32
C GLU A 387 -21.31 -25.50 35.09
N GLY A 388 -21.61 -26.65 34.45
CA GLY A 388 -20.91 -27.09 33.24
C GLY A 388 -21.14 -26.16 32.04
N GLY A 389 -22.35 -25.62 31.90
CA GLY A 389 -22.69 -24.61 30.89
C GLY A 389 -21.88 -23.32 31.06
N LEU A 390 -21.84 -22.78 32.27
CA LEU A 390 -21.08 -21.57 32.58
C LEU A 390 -19.56 -21.76 32.46
N GLN A 391 -19.04 -22.94 32.79
CA GLN A 391 -17.61 -23.25 32.57
C GLN A 391 -17.25 -23.24 31.08
N ARG A 392 -18.11 -23.79 30.21
CA ARG A 392 -17.92 -23.73 28.76
C ARG A 392 -18.03 -22.31 28.21
N LEU A 393 -18.98 -21.53 28.72
CA LEU A 393 -19.10 -20.11 28.37
C LEU A 393 -17.82 -19.35 28.75
N ALA A 394 -17.34 -19.52 29.98
CA ALA A 394 -16.11 -18.89 30.44
C ALA A 394 -14.87 -19.31 29.63
N ALA A 395 -14.84 -20.56 29.14
CA ALA A 395 -13.77 -21.01 28.25
C ALA A 395 -13.86 -20.31 26.88
N GLY A 396 -15.05 -20.29 26.26
CA GLY A 396 -15.26 -19.61 24.98
C GLY A 396 -15.00 -18.11 25.04
N GLU A 397 -15.36 -17.44 26.15
CA GLU A 397 -15.04 -16.02 26.36
C GLU A 397 -13.52 -15.78 26.45
N ARG A 398 -12.75 -16.69 27.07
CA ARG A 398 -11.27 -16.60 27.09
C ARG A 398 -10.65 -16.77 25.70
N ASP A 399 -11.19 -17.66 24.89
CA ASP A 399 -10.77 -17.84 23.49
C ASP A 399 -11.06 -16.57 22.68
N LEU A 400 -12.25 -15.99 22.86
CA LEU A 400 -12.65 -14.71 22.26
C LEU A 400 -11.74 -13.55 22.69
N VAL A 401 -11.42 -13.43 23.98
CA VAL A 401 -10.45 -12.45 24.50
C VAL A 401 -9.09 -12.63 23.83
N THR A 402 -8.65 -13.87 23.64
CA THR A 402 -7.35 -14.15 23.02
C THR A 402 -7.36 -13.74 21.54
N GLY A 403 -8.35 -14.20 20.76
CA GLY A 403 -8.47 -13.89 19.35
C GLY A 403 -8.70 -12.39 19.06
N SER A 404 -9.47 -11.69 19.90
CA SER A 404 -9.66 -10.24 19.74
C SER A 404 -8.37 -9.45 20.06
N GLY A 405 -7.55 -9.95 20.99
CA GLY A 405 -6.24 -9.38 21.29
C GLY A 405 -5.26 -9.57 20.12
N GLU A 406 -5.23 -10.77 19.53
CA GLU A 406 -4.43 -11.05 18.32
C GLU A 406 -4.85 -10.16 17.15
N LEU A 407 -6.16 -10.01 16.89
CA LEU A 407 -6.69 -9.15 15.84
C LEU A 407 -6.29 -7.68 16.06
N SER A 408 -6.49 -7.15 17.27
CA SER A 408 -6.14 -5.76 17.60
C SER A 408 -4.65 -5.49 17.36
N ASN A 409 -3.78 -6.42 17.80
CA ASN A 409 -2.33 -6.32 17.60
C ASN A 409 -1.95 -6.39 16.11
N ALA A 410 -2.55 -7.29 15.33
CA ALA A 410 -2.24 -7.43 13.90
C ALA A 410 -2.67 -6.19 13.11
N LEU A 411 -3.82 -5.58 13.45
CA LEU A 411 -4.28 -4.33 12.85
C LEU A 411 -3.36 -3.16 13.23
N ALA A 412 -2.92 -3.08 14.48
CA ALA A 412 -1.94 -2.07 14.92
C ALA A 412 -0.61 -2.22 14.17
N GLU A 413 -0.11 -3.45 14.00
CA GLU A 413 1.12 -3.71 13.25
C GLU A 413 0.96 -3.33 11.76
N GLY A 414 -0.20 -3.62 11.15
CA GLY A 414 -0.53 -3.20 9.80
C GLY A 414 -0.52 -1.68 9.63
N ALA A 415 -1.17 -0.96 10.55
CA ALA A 415 -1.15 0.51 10.58
C ALA A 415 0.27 1.06 10.79
N GLY A 416 1.06 0.46 11.69
CA GLY A 416 2.44 0.86 11.95
C GLY A 416 3.41 0.60 10.78
N LYS A 417 3.16 -0.43 9.96
CA LYS A 417 3.93 -0.65 8.72
C LYS A 417 3.71 0.47 7.70
N LEU A 418 2.49 1.00 7.62
CA LEU A 418 2.14 2.12 6.74
C LEU A 418 2.62 3.47 7.29
N GLU A 419 2.78 3.61 8.61
CA GLU A 419 3.31 4.82 9.24
C GLU A 419 4.74 5.20 8.78
N ASN A 420 5.57 4.21 8.45
CA ASN A 420 6.93 4.46 7.98
C ASN A 420 6.98 5.07 6.56
N ILE A 421 5.88 5.05 5.83
CA ILE A 421 5.77 5.60 4.48
C ILE A 421 5.42 7.09 4.58
N HIS A 422 6.43 7.96 4.46
CA HIS A 422 6.25 9.40 4.55
C HIS A 422 5.83 9.98 3.19
N ALA A 423 4.52 10.00 2.95
CA ALA A 423 3.90 10.71 1.84
C ALA A 423 4.33 12.18 1.87
N SER A 424 5.22 12.56 0.94
CA SER A 424 5.83 13.89 0.90
C SER A 424 6.20 14.26 -0.53
N GLN A 425 6.21 15.56 -0.84
CA GLN A 425 6.58 16.07 -2.16
C GLN A 425 7.88 15.42 -2.72
N PRO A 426 8.97 15.29 -1.93
CA PRO A 426 10.20 14.67 -2.43
C PRO A 426 10.04 13.20 -2.82
N LEU A 427 9.16 12.46 -2.15
CA LEU A 427 8.87 11.07 -2.48
C LEU A 427 8.03 10.96 -3.76
N TYR A 428 7.08 11.87 -3.96
CA TYR A 428 6.29 11.94 -5.19
C TYR A 428 7.17 12.27 -6.39
N GLU A 429 8.05 13.26 -6.25
CA GLU A 429 9.06 13.60 -7.26
C GLU A 429 9.99 12.41 -7.57
N MET A 430 10.44 11.67 -6.55
CA MET A 430 11.31 10.50 -6.73
C MET A 430 10.58 9.36 -7.47
N MET A 431 9.28 9.17 -7.26
CA MET A 431 8.50 8.16 -7.96
C MET A 431 8.18 8.58 -9.40
N ALA A 432 7.89 9.86 -9.61
CA ALA A 432 7.60 10.44 -10.93
C ALA A 432 8.84 10.53 -11.82
N ASN A 433 10.00 10.82 -11.23
CA ASN A 433 11.27 10.92 -11.93
C ASN A 433 12.40 10.27 -11.13
N PRO A 434 12.48 8.92 -11.12
CA PRO A 434 13.44 8.18 -10.30
C PRO A 434 14.89 8.33 -10.77
N LEU A 435 15.10 8.82 -11.99
CA LEU A 435 16.41 8.94 -12.61
C LEU A 435 16.72 10.41 -12.89
N ARG A 436 17.49 11.02 -12.00
CA ARG A 436 18.09 12.33 -12.28
C ARG A 436 19.28 12.13 -13.21
N LEU A 437 19.12 12.54 -14.47
CA LEU A 437 20.22 12.61 -15.42
C LEU A 437 21.20 13.69 -14.97
N ARG A 438 22.39 13.27 -14.56
CA ARG A 438 23.52 14.16 -14.34
C ARG A 438 24.31 14.24 -15.64
N GLU A 439 24.03 15.25 -16.45
CA GLU A 439 24.80 15.51 -17.66
C GLU A 439 26.13 16.18 -17.29
N GLU A 440 27.23 15.44 -17.46
CA GLU A 440 28.58 16.00 -17.38
C GLU A 440 29.15 16.12 -18.78
N SER A 441 29.27 17.36 -19.26
CA SER A 441 29.91 17.64 -20.54
C SER A 441 31.40 17.87 -20.35
N LEU A 442 32.22 16.99 -20.93
CA LEU A 442 33.64 17.24 -21.13
C LEU A 442 33.77 18.25 -22.27
N ASN A 443 34.15 19.49 -21.97
CA ASN A 443 34.26 20.64 -22.90
C ASN A 443 32.92 21.17 -23.42
N PRO A 444 32.09 21.81 -22.56
CA PRO A 444 30.81 22.37 -22.97
C PRO A 444 31.02 23.51 -23.98
N LEU A 445 30.24 23.48 -25.06
CA LEU A 445 30.21 24.57 -26.03
C LEU A 445 29.23 25.66 -25.56
N PRO A 446 29.65 26.94 -25.52
CA PRO A 446 28.77 28.03 -25.11
C PRO A 446 27.59 28.24 -26.05
N ASN A 447 27.80 28.05 -27.36
CA ASN A 447 26.80 28.26 -28.40
C ASN A 447 27.22 27.53 -29.70
N TYR A 448 26.32 27.51 -30.69
CA TYR A 448 26.55 26.87 -31.99
C TYR A 448 27.71 27.51 -32.77
N GLY A 449 27.84 28.84 -32.73
CA GLY A 449 28.88 29.59 -33.40
C GLY A 449 30.29 29.17 -32.98
N THR A 450 30.53 29.01 -31.67
CA THR A 450 31.80 28.53 -31.13
C THR A 450 32.17 27.14 -31.66
N GLY A 451 31.19 26.23 -31.77
CA GLY A 451 31.40 24.89 -32.33
C GLY A 451 31.77 24.90 -33.82
N MET A 452 31.27 25.87 -34.59
CA MET A 452 31.52 25.99 -36.02
C MET A 452 32.71 26.89 -36.38
N ALA A 453 33.17 27.70 -35.42
CA ALA A 453 34.28 28.64 -35.63
C ALA A 453 35.56 27.99 -36.17
N PRO A 454 36.03 26.82 -35.71
CA PRO A 454 37.21 26.17 -36.28
C PRO A 454 37.14 25.99 -37.81
N PHE A 455 35.99 25.58 -38.34
CA PHE A 455 35.78 25.40 -39.77
C PHE A 455 35.79 26.73 -40.53
N PHE A 456 34.98 27.70 -40.09
CA PHE A 456 34.82 28.97 -40.80
C PHE A 456 36.08 29.84 -40.73
N VAL A 457 36.82 29.82 -39.62
CA VAL A 457 38.11 30.51 -39.50
C VAL A 457 39.09 29.95 -40.53
N SER A 458 39.27 28.62 -40.57
CA SER A 458 40.19 27.97 -41.51
C SER A 458 39.84 28.23 -42.97
N VAL A 459 38.57 28.07 -43.35
CA VAL A 459 38.12 28.33 -44.72
C VAL A 459 38.33 29.79 -45.10
N SER A 460 37.97 30.72 -44.21
CA SER A 460 38.08 32.16 -44.46
C SER A 460 39.52 32.63 -44.71
N LEU A 461 40.50 32.08 -43.97
CA LEU A 461 41.92 32.39 -44.13
C LEU A 461 42.47 31.84 -45.46
N PHE A 462 42.05 30.65 -45.87
CA PHE A 462 42.43 30.10 -47.18
C PHE A 462 41.82 30.91 -48.33
N VAL A 463 40.54 31.28 -48.21
CA VAL A 463 39.86 32.15 -49.19
C VAL A 463 40.55 33.52 -49.28
N GLY A 464 40.95 34.10 -48.15
CA GLY A 464 41.74 35.33 -48.11
C GLY A 464 43.05 35.20 -48.90
N ALA A 465 43.81 34.13 -48.66
CA ALA A 465 45.04 33.84 -49.40
C ALA A 465 44.81 33.67 -50.92
N LEU A 466 43.73 32.97 -51.30
CA LEU A 466 43.34 32.78 -52.69
C LEU A 466 42.99 34.11 -53.38
N LEU A 467 42.19 34.98 -52.74
CA LEU A 467 41.80 36.26 -53.33
C LEU A 467 42.99 37.21 -53.47
N ILE A 468 43.93 37.21 -52.53
CA ILE A 468 45.19 37.98 -52.66
C ILE A 468 45.93 37.58 -53.93
N SER A 469 45.94 36.29 -54.27
CA SER A 469 46.62 35.83 -55.49
C SER A 469 46.06 36.43 -56.76
N THR A 470 44.81 36.89 -56.78
CA THR A 470 44.18 37.51 -57.97
C THR A 470 44.65 38.95 -58.19
N ILE A 471 45.02 39.65 -57.12
CA ILE A 471 45.39 41.06 -57.14
C ILE A 471 46.91 41.22 -57.11
N PHE A 472 47.58 40.46 -56.25
CA PHE A 472 49.02 40.54 -56.06
C PHE A 472 49.74 39.63 -57.06
N PRO A 473 50.61 40.18 -57.93
CA PRO A 473 51.40 39.36 -58.85
C PRO A 473 52.47 38.59 -58.08
N MET A 474 52.17 37.33 -57.79
CA MET A 474 53.06 36.41 -57.06
C MET A 474 54.29 36.01 -57.88
N ARG A 475 54.20 36.13 -59.21
CA ARG A 475 55.26 35.80 -60.17
C ARG A 475 55.99 37.04 -60.69
N ASP A 476 55.30 38.06 -61.17
CA ASP A 476 55.95 39.17 -61.89
C ASP A 476 56.67 40.17 -60.97
N THR A 477 57.78 40.76 -61.43
CA THR A 477 58.65 41.68 -60.64
C THR A 477 58.89 43.00 -61.37
N TYR A 478 59.13 44.08 -60.62
CA TYR A 478 59.59 45.35 -61.19
C TYR A 478 61.11 45.28 -61.43
N GLY A 479 61.53 44.65 -62.54
CA GLY A 479 62.92 44.48 -62.96
C GLY A 479 63.51 43.08 -62.71
N ILE A 480 64.80 42.90 -63.04
CA ILE A 480 65.51 41.62 -62.88
C ILE A 480 65.95 41.45 -61.42
N PRO A 481 65.46 40.42 -60.69
CA PRO A 481 65.83 40.23 -59.29
C PRO A 481 67.32 39.88 -59.14
N PRO A 482 68.00 40.25 -58.04
CA PRO A 482 69.41 39.91 -57.81
C PRO A 482 69.70 38.42 -57.66
N SER A 483 68.73 37.64 -57.17
CA SER A 483 68.78 36.18 -57.04
C SER A 483 67.38 35.59 -56.86
N GLY A 484 67.21 34.29 -57.11
CA GLY A 484 65.93 33.59 -56.89
C GLY A 484 65.44 33.63 -55.44
N ARG A 485 66.37 33.58 -54.47
CA ARG A 485 66.05 33.71 -53.03
C ARG A 485 65.55 35.11 -52.68
N MET A 486 66.15 36.15 -53.28
CA MET A 486 65.68 37.52 -53.05
C MET A 486 64.33 37.75 -53.72
N TRP A 487 64.11 37.21 -54.92
CA TRP A 487 62.80 37.21 -55.57
C TRP A 487 61.73 36.60 -54.66
N PHE A 488 61.98 35.39 -54.14
CA PHE A 488 61.10 34.79 -53.15
C PHE A 488 60.83 35.72 -51.96
N LEU A 489 61.89 36.23 -51.32
CA LEU A 489 61.76 37.07 -50.13
C LEU A 489 60.95 38.34 -50.37
N SER A 490 61.06 38.95 -51.55
CA SER A 490 60.27 40.15 -51.89
C SER A 490 58.78 39.87 -51.97
N LYS A 491 58.38 38.73 -52.53
CA LYS A 491 56.97 38.35 -52.71
C LYS A 491 56.40 37.75 -51.44
N PHE A 492 57.08 36.76 -50.88
CA PHE A 492 56.69 36.12 -49.63
C PHE A 492 56.61 37.12 -48.48
N GLY A 493 57.50 38.12 -48.43
CA GLY A 493 57.45 39.12 -47.37
C GLY A 493 56.18 39.99 -47.38
N VAL A 494 55.68 40.38 -48.56
CA VAL A 494 54.39 41.09 -48.69
C VAL A 494 53.24 40.16 -48.26
N LEU A 495 53.27 38.91 -48.74
CA LEU A 495 52.29 37.89 -48.42
C LEU A 495 52.25 37.55 -46.92
N ALA A 496 53.41 37.50 -46.25
CA ALA A 496 53.52 37.30 -44.81
C ALA A 496 52.98 38.49 -44.01
N PHE A 497 53.22 39.72 -44.48
CA PHE A 497 52.66 40.92 -43.86
C PHE A 497 51.12 40.96 -43.98
N ILE A 498 50.58 40.60 -45.15
CA ILE A 498 49.13 40.49 -45.34
C ILE A 498 48.57 39.35 -44.50
N SER A 499 49.26 38.21 -44.42
CA SER A 499 48.88 37.10 -43.56
C SER A 499 48.73 37.54 -42.11
N LEU A 500 49.71 38.30 -41.60
CA LEU A 500 49.66 38.90 -40.27
C LEU A 500 48.48 39.86 -40.11
N GLY A 501 48.27 40.74 -41.08
CA GLY A 501 47.18 41.72 -41.05
C GLY A 501 45.80 41.05 -41.03
N GLN A 502 45.54 40.13 -41.95
CA GLN A 502 44.23 39.50 -42.09
C GLN A 502 43.92 38.56 -40.90
N SER A 503 44.93 37.85 -40.38
CA SER A 503 44.72 36.96 -39.24
C SER A 503 44.47 37.74 -37.96
N LEU A 504 45.22 38.82 -37.71
CA LEU A 504 45.00 39.67 -36.53
C LEU A 504 43.66 40.39 -36.59
N LEU A 505 43.28 40.90 -37.76
CA LEU A 505 41.99 41.54 -37.95
C LEU A 505 40.84 40.54 -37.74
N LEU A 506 40.95 39.33 -38.32
CA LEU A 506 40.01 38.25 -38.08
C LEU A 506 39.91 37.92 -36.60
N SER A 507 41.05 37.65 -35.93
CA SER A 507 41.05 37.33 -34.51
C SER A 507 40.43 38.44 -33.66
N ALA A 508 40.74 39.71 -33.95
CA ALA A 508 40.19 40.84 -33.23
C ALA A 508 38.66 40.95 -33.39
N VAL A 509 38.15 40.79 -34.61
CA VAL A 509 36.69 40.87 -34.85
C VAL A 509 35.98 39.69 -34.21
N LEU A 510 36.48 38.47 -34.35
CA LEU A 510 35.85 37.30 -33.75
C LEU A 510 35.81 37.40 -32.22
N ILE A 511 36.91 37.83 -31.59
CA ILE A 511 36.98 37.93 -30.13
C ILE A 511 36.17 39.13 -29.60
N PHE A 512 36.38 40.32 -30.14
CA PHE A 512 35.84 41.55 -29.54
C PHE A 512 34.47 41.97 -30.08
N VAL A 513 34.09 41.55 -31.28
CA VAL A 513 32.80 41.93 -31.90
C VAL A 513 31.78 40.79 -31.81
N ILE A 514 32.20 39.57 -32.13
CA ILE A 514 31.29 38.41 -32.12
C ILE A 514 31.23 37.75 -30.74
N GLY A 515 32.27 37.90 -29.92
CA GLY A 515 32.32 37.33 -28.57
C GLY A 515 32.84 35.90 -28.54
N LEU A 516 33.72 35.53 -29.49
CA LEU A 516 34.43 34.25 -29.45
C LEU A 516 35.40 34.24 -28.27
N GLU A 517 35.33 33.21 -27.44
CA GLU A 517 36.14 33.04 -26.22
C GLU A 517 37.14 31.88 -26.36
N PRO A 518 38.32 32.09 -26.99
CA PRO A 518 39.38 31.08 -26.98
C PRO A 518 39.91 30.82 -25.57
N ILE A 519 40.32 29.58 -25.29
CA ILE A 519 40.95 29.19 -24.01
C ILE A 519 42.16 30.09 -23.72
N ARG A 520 42.94 30.39 -24.75
CA ARG A 520 44.04 31.37 -24.71
C ARG A 520 44.02 32.23 -25.96
N ILE A 521 43.76 33.53 -25.79
CA ILE A 521 43.76 34.52 -26.88
C ILE A 521 45.07 34.52 -27.68
N ALA A 522 46.20 34.35 -26.98
CA ALA A 522 47.52 34.30 -27.61
C ALA A 522 47.67 33.12 -28.58
N ASP A 523 47.21 31.93 -28.18
CA ASP A 523 47.29 30.72 -29.01
C ASP A 523 46.39 30.85 -30.23
N PHE A 524 45.19 31.41 -30.07
CA PHE A 524 44.29 31.67 -31.18
C PHE A 524 44.86 32.67 -32.20
N ALA A 525 45.40 33.80 -31.74
CA ALA A 525 45.99 34.80 -32.60
C ALA A 525 47.24 34.27 -33.33
N TRP A 526 48.11 33.55 -32.62
CA TRP A 526 49.31 32.94 -33.18
C TRP A 526 48.97 31.86 -34.21
N PHE A 527 48.09 30.92 -33.86
CA PHE A 527 47.69 29.83 -34.75
C PHE A 527 46.91 30.34 -35.97
N SER A 528 46.11 31.41 -35.81
CA SER A 528 45.48 32.11 -36.94
C SER A 528 46.50 32.70 -37.90
N PHE A 529 47.53 33.36 -37.38
CA PHE A 529 48.62 33.88 -38.20
C PHE A 529 49.39 32.77 -38.90
N PHE A 530 49.75 31.71 -38.17
CA PHE A 530 50.49 30.58 -38.70
C PHE A 530 49.70 29.84 -39.80
N SER A 531 48.42 29.56 -39.55
CA SER A 531 47.50 28.97 -40.53
C SER A 531 47.37 29.83 -41.78
N SER A 532 47.18 31.15 -41.60
CA SER A 532 47.17 32.09 -42.72
C SER A 532 48.46 32.05 -43.53
N LEU A 533 49.62 31.97 -42.87
CA LEU A 533 50.92 31.94 -43.52
C LEU A 533 51.14 30.63 -44.30
N VAL A 534 50.70 29.50 -43.76
CA VAL A 534 50.72 28.19 -44.42
C VAL A 534 49.87 28.24 -45.69
N PHE A 535 48.62 28.69 -45.60
CA PHE A 535 47.73 28.81 -46.75
C PHE A 535 48.28 29.77 -47.80
N MET A 536 48.89 30.88 -47.37
CA MET A 536 49.54 31.82 -48.27
C MET A 536 50.72 31.19 -49.02
N SER A 537 51.55 30.39 -48.35
CA SER A 537 52.64 29.64 -48.97
C SER A 537 52.16 28.60 -49.98
N ILE A 538 51.05 27.90 -49.68
CA ILE A 538 50.45 26.91 -50.59
C ILE A 538 49.93 27.61 -51.84
N VAL A 539 49.16 28.68 -51.68
CA VAL A 539 48.65 29.46 -52.81
C VAL A 539 49.80 30.06 -53.62
N GLN A 540 50.82 30.63 -52.95
CA GLN A 540 51.99 31.17 -53.62
C GLN A 540 52.71 30.12 -54.46
N LEU A 541 52.89 28.90 -53.96
CA LEU A 541 53.54 27.82 -54.70
C LEU A 541 52.83 27.54 -56.03
N PHE A 542 51.53 27.25 -55.97
CA PHE A 542 50.76 26.89 -57.16
C PHE A 542 50.63 28.04 -58.16
N VAL A 543 50.36 29.25 -57.68
CA VAL A 543 50.24 30.44 -58.53
C VAL A 543 51.59 30.85 -59.11
N THR A 544 52.70 30.69 -58.40
CA THR A 544 54.03 30.94 -58.98
C THR A 544 54.35 29.92 -60.08
N ALA A 545 54.02 28.65 -59.85
CA ALA A 545 54.26 27.57 -60.80
C ALA A 545 53.46 27.74 -62.10
N ALA A 546 52.16 28.01 -61.99
CA ALA A 546 51.21 27.88 -63.10
C ALA A 546 50.24 29.07 -63.28
N ASP A 547 50.45 30.17 -62.56
CA ASP A 547 49.67 31.42 -62.63
C ASP A 547 48.15 31.16 -62.55
N ASN A 548 47.36 31.49 -63.57
CA ASN A 548 45.91 31.26 -63.59
C ASN A 548 45.51 29.78 -63.39
N VAL A 549 46.27 28.84 -63.95
CA VAL A 549 46.02 27.41 -63.73
C VAL A 549 46.32 27.05 -62.28
N GLY A 550 47.33 27.66 -61.69
CA GLY A 550 47.65 27.52 -60.26
C GLY A 550 46.51 27.99 -59.36
N ARG A 551 45.91 29.15 -59.66
CA ARG A 551 44.72 29.66 -58.95
C ARG A 551 43.55 28.69 -59.04
N PHE A 552 43.31 28.13 -60.23
CA PHE A 552 42.26 27.14 -60.44
C PHE A 552 42.48 25.86 -59.63
N ILE A 553 43.72 25.36 -59.54
CA ILE A 553 44.07 24.23 -58.67
C ILE A 553 43.77 24.56 -57.21
N CYS A 554 44.11 25.76 -56.73
CA CYS A 554 43.78 26.17 -55.36
C CYS A 554 42.27 26.25 -55.10
N ILE A 555 41.45 26.59 -56.11
CA ILE A 555 39.99 26.53 -56.01
C ILE A 555 39.52 25.08 -55.87
N ILE A 556 40.04 24.15 -56.68
CA ILE A 556 39.72 22.72 -56.55
C ILE A 556 40.10 22.21 -55.16
N LEU A 557 41.29 22.55 -54.68
CA LEU A 557 41.75 22.20 -53.34
C LEU A 557 40.82 22.78 -52.27
N LEU A 558 40.36 24.03 -52.40
CA LEU A 558 39.39 24.61 -51.48
C LEU A 558 38.08 23.82 -51.47
N VAL A 559 37.49 23.56 -52.64
CA VAL A 559 36.21 22.83 -52.76
C VAL A 559 36.31 21.42 -52.17
N MET A 560 37.40 20.70 -52.48
CA MET A 560 37.66 19.37 -51.94
C MET A 560 37.79 19.38 -50.41
N GLN A 561 38.39 20.42 -49.85
CA GLN A 561 38.52 20.59 -48.40
C GLN A 561 37.19 20.89 -47.70
N LEU A 562 36.23 21.54 -48.36
CA LEU A 562 34.92 21.82 -47.74
C LEU A 562 34.16 20.54 -47.37
N THR A 563 34.39 19.43 -48.10
CA THR A 563 33.69 18.16 -47.89
C THR A 563 34.52 17.11 -47.14
N ALA A 564 35.86 17.17 -47.22
CA ALA A 564 36.74 16.15 -46.66
C ALA A 564 37.36 16.55 -45.31
N THR A 565 36.98 17.71 -44.76
CA THR A 565 37.45 18.18 -43.45
C THR A 565 36.36 17.99 -42.40
N SER A 566 36.75 17.68 -41.16
CA SER A 566 35.86 17.34 -40.04
C SER A 566 35.12 18.56 -39.45
N GLY A 567 34.84 19.56 -40.29
CA GLY A 567 34.37 20.89 -39.87
C GLY A 567 32.92 20.91 -39.41
N THR A 568 32.03 20.27 -40.16
CA THR A 568 30.58 20.21 -39.88
C THR A 568 30.15 18.85 -39.32
N PHE A 569 30.80 17.79 -39.81
CA PHE A 569 30.58 16.42 -39.37
C PHE A 569 31.93 15.77 -39.07
N PRO A 570 31.99 14.81 -38.13
CA PRO A 570 33.16 13.95 -37.96
C PRO A 570 33.58 13.28 -39.28
N VAL A 571 34.88 13.06 -39.45
CA VAL A 571 35.43 12.47 -40.68
C VAL A 571 34.94 11.03 -40.91
N GLU A 572 34.54 10.34 -39.85
CA GLU A 572 33.99 8.98 -39.90
C GLU A 572 32.63 8.92 -40.60
N LEU A 573 31.90 10.05 -40.68
CA LEU A 573 30.55 10.11 -41.27
C LEU A 573 30.56 10.41 -42.78
N ILE A 574 31.70 10.78 -43.37
CA ILE A 574 31.80 11.02 -44.82
C ILE A 574 32.19 9.72 -45.57
N PRO A 575 31.91 9.59 -46.87
CA PRO A 575 32.24 8.38 -47.65
C PRO A 575 33.72 7.99 -47.54
N GLU A 576 34.01 6.68 -47.45
CA GLU A 576 35.36 6.11 -47.23
C GLU A 576 36.40 6.65 -48.23
N ALA A 577 36.02 6.84 -49.49
CA ALA A 577 36.88 7.40 -50.53
C ALA A 577 37.40 8.83 -50.22
N LEU A 578 36.65 9.61 -49.43
CA LEU A 578 37.03 10.97 -49.02
C LEU A 578 37.73 11.00 -47.66
N GLN A 579 37.55 9.98 -46.82
CA GLN A 579 38.23 9.89 -45.52
C GLN A 579 39.76 9.84 -45.69
N GLY A 580 40.25 9.08 -46.68
CA GLY A 580 41.68 9.00 -47.00
C GLY A 580 42.29 10.32 -47.47
N LEU A 581 41.48 11.26 -47.97
CA LEU A 581 41.95 12.59 -48.37
C LEU A 581 42.17 13.51 -47.18
N HIS A 582 41.51 13.27 -46.04
CA HIS A 582 41.56 14.12 -44.85
C HIS A 582 43.00 14.44 -44.41
N ALA A 583 43.88 13.44 -44.39
CA ALA A 583 45.28 13.58 -43.98
C ALA A 583 46.17 14.38 -44.97
N PHE A 584 45.72 14.59 -46.20
CA PHE A 584 46.48 15.33 -47.21
C PHE A 584 46.05 16.79 -47.33
N LEU A 585 45.06 17.20 -46.53
CA LEU A 585 44.41 18.48 -46.65
C LEU A 585 44.84 19.42 -45.52
N PRO A 586 45.46 20.57 -45.82
CA PRO A 586 45.94 21.49 -44.79
C PRO A 586 44.79 22.09 -43.94
N ILE A 587 43.58 22.25 -44.49
CA ILE A 587 42.44 22.74 -43.71
C ILE A 587 42.10 21.76 -42.57
N SER A 588 42.26 20.44 -42.75
CA SER A 588 41.97 19.44 -41.70
C SER A 588 42.70 19.75 -40.40
N TYR A 589 44.01 19.98 -40.50
CA TYR A 589 44.89 20.29 -39.35
C TYR A 589 44.60 21.65 -38.73
N THR A 590 44.18 22.64 -39.54
CA THR A 590 43.78 23.93 -38.98
C THR A 590 42.43 23.84 -38.25
N VAL A 591 41.48 23.05 -38.75
CA VAL A 591 40.17 22.84 -38.09
C VAL A 591 40.36 22.14 -36.75
N GLU A 592 41.15 21.08 -36.70
CA GLU A 592 41.43 20.37 -35.45
C GLU A 592 42.27 21.23 -34.49
N GLY A 593 43.28 21.95 -34.98
CA GLY A 593 44.05 22.88 -34.15
C GLY A 593 43.21 24.02 -33.56
N PHE A 594 42.30 24.62 -34.34
CA PHE A 594 41.37 25.60 -33.80
C PHE A 594 40.37 24.98 -32.82
N ARG A 595 39.96 23.72 -33.02
CA ARG A 595 39.14 22.99 -32.05
C ARG A 595 39.89 22.77 -30.74
N SER A 596 41.17 22.46 -30.78
CA SER A 596 42.02 22.42 -29.57
C SER A 596 42.12 23.75 -28.85
N ILE A 597 42.18 24.87 -29.59
CA ILE A 597 42.31 26.21 -29.00
C ILE A 597 40.99 26.75 -28.45
N LEU A 598 39.88 26.43 -29.11
CA LEU A 598 38.55 26.98 -28.80
C LEU A 598 37.74 26.08 -27.86
N THR A 599 37.88 24.75 -27.97
CA THR A 599 36.95 23.82 -27.32
C THR A 599 37.66 22.79 -26.43
N THR A 600 38.59 21.98 -26.94
CA THR A 600 39.07 20.79 -26.20
C THR A 600 40.24 21.06 -25.26
N GLY A 601 41.05 22.08 -25.52
CA GLY A 601 42.28 22.33 -24.77
C GLY A 601 43.37 21.28 -24.98
N ASP A 602 43.24 20.42 -26.00
CA ASP A 602 44.22 19.37 -26.29
C ASP A 602 45.47 19.95 -26.97
N TYR A 603 46.44 20.31 -26.14
CA TYR A 603 47.72 20.86 -26.61
C TYR A 603 48.61 19.81 -27.29
N VAL A 604 48.40 18.52 -27.05
CA VAL A 604 49.18 17.47 -27.74
C VAL A 604 48.74 17.41 -29.19
N SER A 605 47.43 17.29 -29.44
CA SER A 605 46.88 17.36 -30.80
C SER A 605 47.21 18.69 -31.49
N LEU A 606 47.13 19.81 -30.76
CA LEU A 606 47.50 21.12 -31.33
C LEU A 606 48.96 21.14 -31.81
N ILE A 607 49.88 20.53 -31.07
CA ILE A 607 51.29 20.44 -31.45
C ILE A 607 51.44 19.54 -32.68
N ASP A 608 50.80 18.37 -32.71
CA ASP A 608 50.86 17.44 -33.84
C ASP A 608 50.34 18.10 -35.13
N ASP A 609 49.18 18.77 -35.06
CA ASP A 609 48.60 19.53 -36.17
C ASP A 609 49.53 20.66 -36.62
N SER A 610 50.10 21.40 -35.66
CA SER A 610 51.06 22.47 -35.94
C SER A 610 52.34 21.95 -36.62
N LEU A 611 52.82 20.76 -36.25
CA LEU A 611 53.98 20.12 -36.86
C LEU A 611 53.68 19.70 -38.30
N VAL A 612 52.51 19.13 -38.58
CA VAL A 612 52.11 18.79 -39.96
C VAL A 612 51.97 20.05 -40.80
N LEU A 613 51.33 21.10 -40.29
CA LEU A 613 51.25 22.41 -40.96
C LEU A 613 52.63 23.03 -41.20
N LEU A 614 53.56 22.85 -40.27
CA LEU A 614 54.95 23.29 -40.43
C LEU A 614 55.64 22.54 -41.57
N LEU A 615 55.40 21.23 -41.72
CA LEU A 615 55.90 20.45 -42.86
C LEU A 615 55.33 20.96 -44.18
N PHE A 616 54.02 21.23 -44.25
CA PHE A 616 53.39 21.86 -45.43
C PHE A 616 54.06 23.20 -45.76
N TRP A 617 54.26 24.05 -44.74
CA TRP A 617 54.85 25.37 -44.91
C TRP A 617 56.29 25.31 -45.42
N ILE A 618 57.14 24.47 -44.81
CA ILE A 618 58.54 24.28 -45.21
C ILE A 618 58.61 23.72 -46.64
N ALA A 619 57.81 22.70 -46.95
CA ALA A 619 57.76 22.10 -48.28
C ALA A 619 57.37 23.13 -49.35
N CYS A 620 56.32 23.92 -49.09
CA CYS A 620 55.86 24.94 -50.03
C CYS A 620 56.89 26.05 -50.23
N ILE A 621 57.53 26.52 -49.16
CA ILE A 621 58.60 27.52 -49.25
C ILE A 621 59.78 26.98 -50.05
N ALA A 622 60.26 25.77 -49.74
CA ALA A 622 61.41 25.16 -50.41
C ALA A 622 61.15 24.99 -51.92
N LEU A 623 59.97 24.48 -52.28
CA LEU A 623 59.56 24.32 -53.68
C LEU A 623 59.41 25.69 -54.38
N THR A 624 58.85 26.70 -53.71
CA THR A 624 58.71 28.04 -54.29
C THR A 624 60.08 28.69 -54.52
N ILE A 625 61.01 28.59 -53.57
CA ILE A 625 62.39 29.09 -53.72
C ILE A 625 63.10 28.37 -54.88
N LEU A 626 62.91 27.04 -55.00
CA LEU A 626 63.47 26.25 -56.09
C LEU A 626 62.94 26.73 -57.44
N LEU A 627 61.61 26.83 -57.59
CA LEU A 627 60.96 27.30 -58.81
C LEU A 627 61.44 28.70 -59.21
N LEU A 628 61.44 29.65 -58.28
CA LEU A 628 61.90 31.01 -58.55
C LEU A 628 63.40 31.08 -58.87
N SER A 629 64.22 30.21 -58.28
CA SER A 629 65.65 30.11 -58.60
C SER A 629 65.89 29.55 -60.00
N LEU A 630 65.13 28.54 -60.42
CA LEU A 630 65.15 28.00 -61.78
C LEU A 630 64.69 29.06 -62.79
N MET A 631 63.57 29.73 -62.51
CA MET A 631 63.04 30.81 -63.36
C MET A 631 64.02 31.98 -63.46
N HIS A 632 64.69 32.34 -62.37
CA HIS A 632 65.69 33.40 -62.37
C HIS A 632 66.91 33.02 -63.23
N ARG A 633 67.39 31.78 -63.14
CA ARG A 633 68.48 31.26 -64.00
C ARG A 633 68.08 31.32 -65.48
N HIS A 634 66.86 30.93 -65.84
CA HIS A 634 66.37 31.05 -67.21
C HIS A 634 66.27 32.52 -67.68
N ARG A 635 65.72 33.43 -66.86
CA ARG A 635 65.60 34.86 -67.19
C ARG A 635 66.96 35.54 -67.36
N THR A 636 67.94 35.22 -66.50
CA THR A 636 69.29 35.81 -66.56
C THR A 636 70.13 35.27 -67.72
N VAL A 637 69.95 34.01 -68.12
CA VAL A 637 70.58 33.47 -69.33
C VAL A 637 70.01 34.14 -70.58
N ARG A 638 68.69 34.31 -70.65
CA ARG A 638 68.01 34.96 -71.78
C ARG A 638 68.36 36.45 -71.90
N ALA A 639 68.45 37.16 -70.79
CA ALA A 639 68.86 38.58 -70.73
C ALA A 639 70.37 38.80 -70.98
N LYS A 640 71.18 37.74 -71.07
CA LYS A 640 72.60 37.80 -71.50
C LYS A 640 72.79 37.43 -72.97
N SER A 641 71.78 36.82 -73.60
CA SER A 641 71.78 36.46 -75.03
C SER A 641 71.07 37.49 -75.92
N GLU A 642 70.37 38.45 -75.30
CA GLU A 642 69.85 39.69 -75.89
C GLU A 642 70.77 40.84 -75.47
#